data_AF-A0A978W651-F1
#
_entry.id   AF-A0A978W651-F1
#
_cell.length_a   1.000
_cell.length_b   1.000
_cell.length_c   1.000
_cell.angle_alpha   90.00
_cell.angle_beta   90.00
_cell.angle_gamma   90.00
#
_symmetry.space_group_name_H-M   'P 1'
#
loop_
_entity.id
_entity.type
_entity.pdbx_description
1 polymer ?
#
loop_
_entity_poly.entity_id
_entity_poly.type
_entity_poly.pdbx_seq_one_letter_code
_entity_poly.pdbx_strand_id
1 'polypeptide(L)'
;MSSLSRELVFLILQFLDEEKFKETVHKLEQESGFFFNMKYFEDEVHNGNWDEVERYLSGFTKVDDNRYSMKIFFEIRKQKYLEALDKHDRSKAVDILVKDLKVFATFNEELFKEITQLLTLENFRENEQLSKYGDTKSARAIMLVELKKLIEANPLFRDKLQFPNLKNSRLRTLINQRDVAGVLIIVVFNLFSIVWDGPFVPCGTHKVLSEWIFSNYQSALGHLNSHLMVLIQNGWVSMPSIDVRNNSDFSLNWQHQLCKNPRPNPDIKTLFVDHSCGQPNGARAPSPANNPLLGSLPKAGGFPPLGAHGPFQPAPAPVPTPLAGWMSNPSTVAHPAVSGGGAIGLGAPSISAALKHPRTPPTNPSIDYPSGDSDHVSKRARPMGISDEVNLPVNVLPVSFPGHGHSQAFNPHDELPKTVTRILNQGSSPMSMDFHPVQQTILLVGTNVGDIGLWEVGSRERLVLRNFKVWDLSVCSGSLQTALLKDPAVSVNRVIWSPDGSLFGVAYSRHIVQIYSYNGGDDVRQHLEIDAHAGGVNDLAFSHPNKQLCVITCGDDKTIKVWDATTGTRQYIFEGHEAPVYSVCPHYKENIQFIFSTALDGKIKAWLYDNMGSRVDYDAPGRWCTTMAYSADGTRLFSCGTSKDGESHIVEWNESEGAVKRTYQGFRKRSLGVVQFDTTKNRFLAAGDEFTIKFWDMDNVQLLTTVDADGGLPASPRIRFNKDGSLLAVSANDNGIKILANTDGIRLLRTFDNLSSYDTSRTSEAVMKPTINPISAAAAAAAAASSAGLADRGSSVVSITGMNGDARNLGDVKPKIAEESNDKSKIWKLTEINEPAQCRSLRLQENLRVTKISRLIYTNSGNAVLALASNAIHLLWKWQRNDRNSAGKATASVLPQLWQPTSGILMTNDVADTNPEEAVPCFALSKNDSYVMSASGGKISLFNMMTFKTMTTFMPPPPAATFLAFHPQDNNIIAIGMDDSTIQIYNVRVDEVKSKLKGHSKRITGLAFSHVLNVLVSSGADAQLCVWNSDGWEKQRNRFLPIPPGRTPSSQSDTRVQFHQDQLHFLVVHETQLAIYETSKLECIKQWNQSAAPISHATFSCDSQLVYASFLDATVCVFNASNLKLRCRINPTAYLPANVSSSNVQPLVIAAHPQEANQFALGLSDGGVHVFEPLESEGKWGVPPPVENGSASSVPSAAVGGSGSDQAQR
;
A
#
# COMPACT_ATOMS: atom_id res chain seq x y z
N MET A 1 -16.94 10.34 18.03
CA MET A 1 -17.74 9.17 18.49
C MET A 1 -18.77 8.68 17.45
N SER A 2 -18.50 8.69 16.15
CA SER A 2 -19.53 8.50 15.09
C SER A 2 -20.06 7.06 14.89
N SER A 3 -19.69 6.11 15.75
CA SER A 3 -20.05 4.69 15.66
C SER A 3 -21.03 4.20 16.74
N LEU A 4 -21.33 5.00 17.77
CA LEU A 4 -22.34 4.63 18.78
C LEU A 4 -23.76 4.94 18.29
N SER A 5 -24.71 4.07 18.62
CA SER A 5 -26.12 4.35 18.38
C SER A 5 -26.63 5.45 19.31
N ARG A 6 -27.53 6.32 18.80
CA ARG A 6 -28.12 7.43 19.57
C ARG A 6 -28.76 6.95 20.89
N GLU A 7 -29.40 5.78 20.88
CA GLU A 7 -30.00 5.16 22.06
C GLU A 7 -28.97 4.79 23.14
N LEU A 8 -27.78 4.31 22.75
CA LEU A 8 -26.72 3.92 23.69
C LEU A 8 -26.12 5.15 24.39
N VAL A 9 -25.97 6.28 23.69
CA VAL A 9 -25.48 7.52 24.30
C VAL A 9 -26.47 8.05 25.35
N PHE A 10 -27.78 8.01 25.09
CA PHE A 10 -28.78 8.37 26.11
C PHE A 10 -28.79 7.43 27.32
N LEU A 11 -28.57 6.13 27.13
CA LEU A 11 -28.42 5.17 28.23
C LEU A 11 -27.18 5.45 29.09
N ILE A 12 -26.07 5.88 28.47
CA ILE A 12 -24.84 6.28 29.18
C ILE A 12 -25.03 7.60 29.93
N LEU A 13 -25.66 8.60 29.31
CA LEU A 13 -25.99 9.88 29.97
C LEU A 13 -26.88 9.67 31.20
N GLN A 14 -27.91 8.82 31.10
CA GLN A 14 -28.75 8.46 32.25
C GLN A 14 -27.93 7.78 33.36
N PHE A 15 -27.07 6.82 33.02
CA PHE A 15 -26.24 6.13 34.00
C PHE A 15 -25.28 7.09 34.74
N LEU A 16 -24.65 8.01 34.01
CA LEU A 16 -23.72 8.99 34.58
C LEU A 16 -24.43 10.01 35.49
N ASP A 17 -25.68 10.40 35.22
CA ASP A 17 -26.48 11.24 36.12
C ASP A 17 -26.99 10.47 37.35
N GLU A 18 -27.44 9.21 37.18
CA GLU A 18 -27.81 8.32 38.30
C GLU A 18 -26.64 8.09 39.28
N GLU A 19 -25.42 7.92 38.77
CA GLU A 19 -24.16 7.82 39.54
C GLU A 19 -23.50 9.19 39.86
N LYS A 20 -24.14 10.31 39.46
CA LYS A 20 -23.80 11.71 39.81
C LYS A 20 -22.49 12.28 39.22
N PHE A 21 -21.96 11.72 38.13
CA PHE A 21 -20.76 12.19 37.41
C PHE A 21 -21.04 13.41 36.51
N LYS A 22 -21.50 14.53 37.10
CA LYS A 22 -22.04 15.69 36.36
C LYS A 22 -21.10 16.31 35.32
N GLU A 23 -19.83 16.49 35.64
CA GLU A 23 -18.85 17.06 34.70
C GLU A 23 -18.67 16.16 33.46
N THR A 24 -18.61 14.84 33.68
CA THR A 24 -18.59 13.82 32.61
C THR A 24 -19.88 13.81 31.78
N VAL A 25 -21.05 14.03 32.41
CA VAL A 25 -22.34 14.19 31.72
C VAL A 25 -22.28 15.36 30.75
N HIS A 26 -21.94 16.57 31.23
CA HIS A 26 -22.00 17.78 30.40
C HIS A 26 -20.95 17.79 29.28
N LYS A 27 -19.77 17.19 29.49
CA LYS A 27 -18.77 17.01 28.43
C LYS A 27 -19.23 15.99 27.37
N LEU A 28 -19.90 14.89 27.76
CA LEU A 28 -20.52 13.96 26.80
C LEU A 28 -21.72 14.58 26.06
N GLU A 29 -22.52 15.42 26.70
CA GLU A 29 -23.58 16.21 26.05
C GLU A 29 -22.98 17.08 24.93
N GLN A 30 -21.93 17.85 25.24
CA GLN A 30 -21.22 18.71 24.29
C GLN A 30 -20.61 17.91 23.12
N GLU A 31 -19.85 16.84 23.39
CA GLU A 31 -19.12 16.09 22.37
C GLU A 31 -20.01 15.18 21.51
N SER A 32 -21.13 14.71 22.04
CA SER A 32 -22.12 13.94 21.26
C SER A 32 -23.08 14.83 20.48
N GLY A 33 -23.35 16.05 20.96
CA GLY A 33 -24.29 16.99 20.36
C GLY A 33 -25.73 16.49 20.28
N PHE A 34 -26.09 15.42 21.00
CA PHE A 34 -27.40 14.74 20.90
C PHE A 34 -28.46 15.25 21.89
N PHE A 35 -28.05 15.85 23.00
CA PHE A 35 -28.92 16.42 24.03
C PHE A 35 -28.35 17.73 24.55
N PHE A 36 -29.16 18.79 24.61
CA PHE A 36 -28.75 20.09 25.15
C PHE A 36 -29.42 20.33 26.50
N ASN A 37 -28.61 20.39 27.55
CA ASN A 37 -29.06 20.55 28.92
C ASN A 37 -29.27 22.02 29.24
N MET A 38 -30.47 22.51 28.92
CA MET A 38 -30.86 23.91 29.17
C MET A 38 -30.59 24.33 30.62
N LYS A 39 -30.80 23.45 31.60
CA LYS A 39 -30.58 23.79 33.01
C LYS A 39 -29.11 24.05 33.34
N TYR A 40 -28.19 23.22 32.85
CA TYR A 40 -26.75 23.45 33.02
C TYR A 40 -26.33 24.78 32.35
N PHE A 41 -26.82 25.04 31.13
CA PHE A 41 -26.58 26.30 30.43
C PHE A 41 -27.12 27.53 31.20
N GLU A 42 -28.29 27.42 31.83
CA GLU A 42 -28.83 28.47 32.71
C GLU A 42 -27.94 28.73 33.93
N ASP A 43 -27.48 27.67 34.61
CA ASP A 43 -26.65 27.78 35.81
C ASP A 43 -25.29 28.45 35.47
N GLU A 44 -24.64 28.05 34.37
CA GLU A 44 -23.37 28.66 33.91
C GLU A 44 -23.51 30.13 33.46
N VAL A 45 -24.64 30.51 32.84
CA VAL A 45 -24.92 31.92 32.47
C VAL A 45 -25.18 32.79 33.72
N HIS A 46 -25.85 32.26 34.76
CA HIS A 46 -26.00 32.99 36.03
C HIS A 46 -24.64 33.16 36.75
N ASN A 47 -23.83 32.10 36.78
CA ASN A 47 -22.45 32.15 37.31
C ASN A 47 -21.56 33.11 36.51
N GLY A 48 -21.81 33.23 35.20
CA GLY A 48 -21.07 34.09 34.28
C GLY A 48 -19.74 33.49 33.84
N ASN A 49 -19.70 32.17 33.74
CA ASN A 49 -18.54 31.42 33.27
C ASN A 49 -18.51 31.47 31.72
N TRP A 50 -18.32 32.67 31.17
CA TRP A 50 -18.56 32.97 29.75
C TRP A 50 -17.80 32.05 28.78
N ASP A 51 -16.59 31.64 29.15
CA ASP A 51 -15.75 30.76 28.34
C ASP A 51 -16.17 29.27 28.45
N GLU A 52 -17.00 28.90 29.42
CA GLU A 52 -17.72 27.62 29.49
C GLU A 52 -19.02 27.68 28.66
N VAL A 53 -19.79 28.77 28.82
CA VAL A 53 -21.04 29.02 28.09
C VAL A 53 -20.83 28.97 26.58
N GLU A 54 -19.77 29.61 26.05
CA GLU A 54 -19.42 29.54 24.63
C GLU A 54 -18.92 28.14 24.22
N ARG A 55 -18.19 27.44 25.09
CA ARG A 55 -17.64 26.09 24.81
C ARG A 55 -18.75 25.05 24.73
N TYR A 56 -19.66 25.01 25.70
CA TYR A 56 -20.81 24.12 25.70
C TYR A 56 -21.68 24.35 24.46
N LEU A 57 -21.99 25.61 24.11
CA LEU A 57 -22.73 25.96 22.88
C LEU A 57 -22.04 25.47 21.60
N SER A 58 -20.71 25.50 21.54
CA SER A 58 -19.94 25.13 20.33
C SER A 58 -20.12 23.66 19.88
N GLY A 59 -20.54 22.77 20.79
CA GLY A 59 -20.91 21.38 20.47
C GLY A 59 -22.25 21.25 19.72
N PHE A 60 -23.08 22.30 19.73
CA PHE A 60 -24.43 22.29 19.15
C PHE A 60 -24.59 23.27 17.99
N THR A 61 -23.90 24.41 18.00
CA THR A 61 -23.92 25.40 16.91
C THR A 61 -22.72 26.35 16.94
N LYS A 62 -22.39 26.93 15.78
CA LYS A 62 -21.36 27.95 15.56
C LYS A 62 -21.99 29.30 15.20
N VAL A 63 -21.19 30.37 15.27
CA VAL A 63 -21.61 31.76 15.00
C VAL A 63 -22.28 31.90 13.63
N ASP A 64 -21.71 31.26 12.60
CA ASP A 64 -22.12 31.43 11.20
C ASP A 64 -23.27 30.51 10.75
N ASP A 65 -23.70 29.54 11.57
CA ASP A 65 -24.65 28.49 11.15
C ASP A 65 -26.01 29.06 10.71
N ASN A 66 -26.55 30.01 11.49
CA ASN A 66 -27.81 30.71 11.18
C ASN A 66 -27.99 31.98 12.03
N ARG A 67 -29.00 32.80 11.67
CA ARG A 67 -29.30 34.08 12.34
C ARG A 67 -29.66 33.98 13.83
N TYR A 68 -30.18 32.86 14.31
CA TYR A 68 -30.41 32.65 15.75
C TYR A 68 -29.10 32.38 16.48
N SER A 69 -28.26 31.49 15.95
CA SER A 69 -26.92 31.19 16.48
C SER A 69 -26.04 32.43 16.54
N MET A 70 -26.03 33.24 15.46
CA MET A 70 -25.32 34.52 15.41
C MET A 70 -25.77 35.47 16.53
N LYS A 71 -27.08 35.61 16.78
CA LYS A 71 -27.59 36.46 17.86
C LYS A 71 -27.27 35.90 19.26
N ILE A 72 -27.28 34.57 19.44
CA ILE A 72 -26.90 33.90 20.70
C ILE A 72 -25.46 34.27 21.07
N PHE A 73 -24.49 34.06 20.17
CA PHE A 73 -23.09 34.39 20.44
C PHE A 73 -22.87 35.92 20.57
N PHE A 74 -23.60 36.74 19.82
CA PHE A 74 -23.52 38.19 19.93
C PHE A 74 -23.92 38.71 21.32
N GLU A 75 -25.09 38.33 21.85
CA GLU A 75 -25.53 38.83 23.16
C GLU A 75 -24.62 38.33 24.30
N ILE A 76 -24.12 37.08 24.23
CA ILE A 76 -23.17 36.53 25.21
C ILE A 76 -21.86 37.33 25.23
N ARG A 77 -21.28 37.59 24.06
CA ARG A 77 -20.01 38.35 23.94
C ARG A 77 -20.19 39.83 24.28
N LYS A 78 -21.35 40.41 23.98
CA LYS A 78 -21.74 41.75 24.40
C LYS A 78 -21.87 41.86 25.92
N GLN A 79 -22.48 40.88 26.58
CA GLN A 79 -22.55 40.82 28.06
C GLN A 79 -21.16 40.63 28.68
N LYS A 80 -20.33 39.74 28.13
CA LYS A 80 -18.92 39.52 28.51
C LYS A 80 -18.10 40.82 28.44
N TYR A 81 -18.32 41.63 27.40
CA TYR A 81 -17.72 42.97 27.21
C TYR A 81 -18.24 44.01 28.21
N LEU A 82 -19.56 44.13 28.38
CA LEU A 82 -20.16 45.07 29.35
C LEU A 82 -19.69 44.77 30.78
N GLU A 83 -19.53 43.50 31.16
CA GLU A 83 -18.97 43.10 32.46
C GLU A 83 -17.47 43.38 32.62
N ALA A 84 -16.72 43.59 31.54
CA ALA A 84 -15.34 44.08 31.63
C ALA A 84 -15.31 45.60 31.85
N LEU A 85 -16.17 46.36 31.16
CA LEU A 85 -16.36 47.80 31.39
C LEU A 85 -16.84 48.10 32.82
N ASP A 86 -17.80 47.32 33.34
CA ASP A 86 -18.37 47.47 34.69
C ASP A 86 -17.37 47.14 35.82
N LYS A 87 -16.29 46.41 35.49
CA LYS A 87 -15.15 46.14 36.39
C LYS A 87 -13.99 47.13 36.18
N HIS A 88 -14.20 48.16 35.35
CA HIS A 88 -13.19 49.11 34.87
C HIS A 88 -11.97 48.48 34.17
N ASP A 89 -12.03 47.20 33.79
CA ASP A 89 -10.97 46.51 33.05
C ASP A 89 -11.06 46.84 31.56
N ARG A 90 -10.66 48.09 31.24
CA ARG A 90 -10.56 48.59 29.87
C ARG A 90 -9.60 47.74 29.02
N SER A 91 -8.62 47.05 29.62
CA SER A 91 -7.68 46.19 28.88
C SER A 91 -8.39 44.94 28.32
N LYS A 92 -9.16 44.26 29.16
CA LYS A 92 -9.96 43.09 28.78
C LYS A 92 -11.14 43.46 27.91
N ALA A 93 -11.76 44.63 28.12
CA ALA A 93 -12.81 45.14 27.25
C ALA A 93 -12.30 45.36 25.80
N VAL A 94 -11.11 45.93 25.62
CA VAL A 94 -10.49 46.07 24.29
C VAL A 94 -10.19 44.70 23.66
N ASP A 95 -9.68 43.74 24.44
CA ASP A 95 -9.36 42.40 23.93
C ASP A 95 -10.62 41.66 23.43
N ILE A 96 -11.71 41.69 24.21
CA ILE A 96 -13.03 41.14 23.83
C ILE A 96 -13.59 41.88 22.60
N LEU A 97 -13.44 43.21 22.52
CA LEU A 97 -13.91 43.98 21.36
C LEU A 97 -13.19 43.56 20.06
N VAL A 98 -11.87 43.38 20.12
CA VAL A 98 -11.03 43.08 18.95
C VAL A 98 -11.09 41.60 18.53
N LYS A 99 -11.21 40.66 19.47
CA LYS A 99 -11.28 39.22 19.20
C LYS A 99 -12.71 38.71 19.03
N ASP A 100 -13.55 38.93 20.05
CA ASP A 100 -14.82 38.23 20.19
C ASP A 100 -15.94 38.97 19.43
N LEU A 101 -15.97 40.30 19.48
CA LEU A 101 -17.04 41.12 18.90
C LEU A 101 -16.77 41.61 17.47
N LYS A 102 -15.51 41.78 17.07
CA LYS A 102 -15.13 42.27 15.72
C LYS A 102 -15.71 41.42 14.57
N VAL A 103 -15.94 40.13 14.80
CA VAL A 103 -16.57 39.21 13.84
C VAL A 103 -17.96 39.69 13.40
N PHE A 104 -18.71 40.38 14.27
CA PHE A 104 -20.05 40.86 13.97
C PHE A 104 -20.09 42.18 13.18
N ALA A 105 -18.96 42.89 13.07
CA ALA A 105 -18.87 44.18 12.37
C ALA A 105 -19.21 44.09 10.87
N THR A 106 -19.03 42.92 10.25
CA THR A 106 -19.42 42.65 8.85
C THR A 106 -20.94 42.53 8.64
N PHE A 107 -21.72 42.38 9.71
CA PHE A 107 -23.18 42.21 9.65
C PHE A 107 -23.94 43.44 10.17
N ASN A 108 -23.35 44.22 11.08
CA ASN A 108 -23.87 45.54 11.48
C ASN A 108 -22.71 46.47 11.91
N GLU A 109 -22.23 47.28 10.97
CA GLU A 109 -21.11 48.19 11.19
C GLU A 109 -21.47 49.36 12.13
N GLU A 110 -22.73 49.80 12.12
CA GLU A 110 -23.23 50.89 12.99
C GLU A 110 -23.24 50.46 14.45
N LEU A 111 -23.80 49.28 14.74
CA LEU A 111 -23.81 48.69 16.09
C LEU A 111 -22.39 48.42 16.61
N PHE A 112 -21.45 48.04 15.74
CA PHE A 112 -20.05 47.89 16.13
C PHE A 112 -19.38 49.24 16.46
N LYS A 113 -19.72 50.31 15.73
CA LYS A 113 -19.29 51.69 16.05
C LYS A 113 -19.86 52.17 17.38
N GLU A 114 -21.15 51.95 17.64
CA GLU A 114 -21.79 52.26 18.93
C GLU A 114 -21.08 51.54 20.10
N ILE A 115 -20.85 50.23 19.97
CA ILE A 115 -20.14 49.43 21.00
C ILE A 115 -18.70 49.92 21.20
N THR A 116 -18.01 50.33 20.13
CA THR A 116 -16.66 50.89 20.20
C THR A 116 -16.63 52.24 20.94
N GLN A 117 -17.66 53.09 20.78
CA GLN A 117 -17.78 54.36 21.51
C GLN A 117 -17.94 54.15 23.03
N LEU A 118 -18.41 52.99 23.50
CA LEU A 118 -18.51 52.70 24.94
C LEU A 118 -17.12 52.65 25.64
N LEU A 119 -16.02 52.45 24.90
CA LEU A 119 -14.66 52.57 25.46
C LEU A 119 -14.27 54.02 25.80
N THR A 120 -14.89 55.02 25.16
CA THR A 120 -14.54 56.43 25.37
C THR A 120 -15.29 57.08 26.54
N LEU A 121 -16.33 56.43 27.05
CA LEU A 121 -17.09 56.87 28.23
C LEU A 121 -16.37 56.46 29.52
N GLU A 122 -16.57 57.23 30.60
CA GLU A 122 -16.15 56.80 31.94
C GLU A 122 -17.16 55.83 32.56
N ASN A 123 -18.45 56.01 32.27
CA ASN A 123 -19.51 55.07 32.62
C ASN A 123 -20.38 54.75 31.39
N PHE A 124 -20.35 53.51 30.92
CA PHE A 124 -21.10 53.08 29.74
C PHE A 124 -22.63 53.22 29.88
N ARG A 125 -23.15 53.39 31.11
CA ARG A 125 -24.57 53.68 31.40
C ARG A 125 -25.02 55.08 30.97
N GLU A 126 -24.09 55.96 30.58
CA GLU A 126 -24.37 57.26 29.97
C GLU A 126 -24.94 57.13 28.54
N ASN A 127 -24.79 55.96 27.89
CA ASN A 127 -25.46 55.64 26.64
C ASN A 127 -26.96 55.35 26.89
N GLU A 128 -27.86 56.02 26.16
CA GLU A 128 -29.31 55.90 26.33
C GLU A 128 -29.82 54.45 26.28
N GLN A 129 -29.27 53.60 25.41
CA GLN A 129 -29.66 52.19 25.27
C GLN A 129 -29.25 51.35 26.50
N LEU A 130 -28.17 51.75 27.20
CA LEU A 130 -27.60 51.04 28.34
C LEU A 130 -27.91 51.71 29.69
N SER A 131 -28.63 52.83 29.70
CA SER A 131 -29.14 53.52 30.90
C SER A 131 -29.92 52.62 31.88
N LYS A 132 -30.49 51.51 31.38
CA LYS A 132 -31.23 50.50 32.17
C LYS A 132 -30.37 49.34 32.68
N TYR A 133 -29.06 49.34 32.42
CA TYR A 133 -28.15 48.30 32.87
C TYR A 133 -27.86 48.48 34.37
N GLY A 134 -28.55 47.69 35.20
CA GLY A 134 -28.41 47.71 36.66
C GLY A 134 -27.14 47.00 37.14
N ASP A 135 -27.32 46.01 38.01
CA ASP A 135 -26.24 45.10 38.43
C ASP A 135 -26.04 43.93 37.45
N THR A 136 -24.87 43.31 37.50
CA THR A 136 -24.49 42.21 36.60
C THR A 136 -25.37 40.97 36.71
N LYS A 137 -25.95 40.65 37.88
CA LYS A 137 -26.84 39.48 38.02
C LYS A 137 -28.19 39.73 37.36
N SER A 138 -28.76 40.92 37.55
CA SER A 138 -29.99 41.32 36.84
C SER A 138 -29.78 41.36 35.33
N ALA A 139 -28.64 41.87 34.85
CA ALA A 139 -28.29 41.88 33.42
C ALA A 139 -28.24 40.46 32.83
N ARG A 140 -27.52 39.53 33.49
CA ARG A 140 -27.47 38.11 33.10
C ARG A 140 -28.85 37.46 33.04
N ALA A 141 -29.69 37.68 34.05
CA ALA A 141 -31.04 37.13 34.10
C ALA A 141 -31.93 37.64 32.95
N ILE A 142 -31.86 38.93 32.63
CA ILE A 142 -32.59 39.53 31.50
C ILE A 142 -32.09 38.96 30.16
N MET A 143 -30.77 38.87 29.97
CA MET A 143 -30.18 38.28 28.77
C MET A 143 -30.59 36.81 28.60
N LEU A 144 -30.57 36.02 29.67
CA LEU A 144 -30.90 34.59 29.64
C LEU A 144 -32.35 34.35 29.17
N VAL A 145 -33.31 35.21 29.53
CA VAL A 145 -34.70 35.13 29.03
C VAL A 145 -34.77 35.29 27.51
N GLU A 146 -33.89 36.09 26.91
CA GLU A 146 -33.79 36.20 25.44
C GLU A 146 -33.03 35.02 24.83
N LEU A 147 -31.93 34.57 25.44
CA LEU A 147 -31.17 33.41 24.96
C LEU A 147 -32.03 32.13 24.91
N LYS A 148 -32.90 31.88 25.91
CA LYS A 148 -33.84 30.75 25.88
C LYS A 148 -34.72 30.76 24.64
N LYS A 149 -35.38 31.89 24.35
CA LYS A 149 -36.23 32.04 23.14
C LYS A 149 -35.45 31.80 21.86
N LEU A 150 -34.20 32.27 21.79
CA LEU A 150 -33.36 32.08 20.62
C LEU A 150 -32.96 30.62 20.43
N ILE A 151 -32.65 29.90 21.51
CA ILE A 151 -32.34 28.46 21.49
C ILE A 151 -33.58 27.64 21.10
N GLU A 152 -34.74 27.93 21.70
CA GLU A 152 -36.03 27.27 21.37
C GLU A 152 -36.48 27.52 19.93
N ALA A 153 -36.20 28.70 19.37
CA ALA A 153 -36.49 29.04 17.98
C ALA A 153 -35.48 28.49 16.96
N ASN A 154 -34.27 28.12 17.40
CA ASN A 154 -33.17 27.71 16.51
C ASN A 154 -33.37 26.26 16.00
N PRO A 155 -33.47 26.05 14.67
CA PRO A 155 -33.72 24.71 14.09
C PRO A 155 -32.72 23.63 14.51
N LEU A 156 -31.48 24.00 14.88
CA LEU A 156 -30.42 23.05 15.27
C LEU A 156 -30.64 22.39 16.65
N PHE A 157 -31.52 22.96 17.48
CA PHE A 157 -31.87 22.45 18.81
C PHE A 157 -33.21 21.70 18.82
N ARG A 158 -33.95 21.73 17.70
CA ARG A 158 -35.14 20.90 17.50
C ARG A 158 -34.76 19.42 17.68
N ASP A 159 -35.55 18.71 18.47
CA ASP A 159 -35.33 17.31 18.87
C ASP A 159 -34.06 17.04 19.73
N LYS A 160 -33.42 18.09 20.30
CA LYS A 160 -32.31 18.00 21.26
C LYS A 160 -32.62 18.49 22.68
N LEU A 161 -33.69 19.29 22.85
CA LEU A 161 -34.06 19.92 24.13
C LEU A 161 -34.85 19.02 25.10
N GLN A 162 -35.19 17.78 24.69
CA GLN A 162 -35.93 16.83 25.53
C GLN A 162 -35.14 15.53 25.68
N PHE A 163 -34.99 15.06 26.92
CA PHE A 163 -34.36 13.78 27.21
C PHE A 163 -35.38 12.64 26.98
N PRO A 164 -35.04 11.56 26.27
CA PRO A 164 -35.97 10.48 25.97
C PRO A 164 -36.29 9.64 27.21
N ASN A 165 -37.55 9.24 27.33
CA ASN A 165 -38.05 8.54 28.52
C ASN A 165 -37.70 7.03 28.47
N LEU A 166 -36.55 6.68 29.02
CA LEU A 166 -35.97 5.33 29.02
C LEU A 166 -36.40 4.53 30.28
N LYS A 167 -36.64 3.22 30.10
CA LYS A 167 -37.00 2.33 31.23
C LYS A 167 -35.75 1.84 31.95
N ASN A 168 -35.55 2.23 33.22
CA ASN A 168 -34.36 1.90 34.03
C ASN A 168 -34.09 0.38 34.12
N SER A 169 -35.12 -0.47 33.97
CA SER A 169 -34.94 -1.93 33.91
C SER A 169 -34.13 -2.41 32.70
N ARG A 170 -34.25 -1.76 31.53
CA ARG A 170 -33.46 -2.12 30.33
C ARG A 170 -31.96 -1.98 30.56
N LEU A 171 -31.53 -0.92 31.24
CA LEU A 171 -30.11 -0.65 31.50
C LEU A 171 -29.47 -1.81 32.30
N ARG A 172 -30.10 -2.20 33.42
CA ARG A 172 -29.62 -3.33 34.24
C ARG A 172 -29.67 -4.68 33.52
N THR A 173 -30.67 -4.91 32.66
CA THR A 173 -30.71 -6.14 31.85
C THR A 173 -29.59 -6.18 30.80
N LEU A 174 -29.27 -5.04 30.18
CA LEU A 174 -28.16 -4.93 29.21
C LEU A 174 -26.80 -5.08 29.89
N ILE A 175 -26.56 -4.40 31.02
CA ILE A 175 -25.30 -4.51 31.81
C ILE A 175 -25.02 -5.97 32.22
N ASN A 176 -26.07 -6.75 32.52
CA ASN A 176 -25.95 -8.16 32.89
C ASN A 176 -25.76 -9.12 31.70
N GLN A 177 -25.78 -8.64 30.44
CA GLN A 177 -25.40 -9.44 29.28
C GLN A 177 -23.89 -9.31 29.01
N ARG A 178 -23.18 -10.44 29.05
CA ARG A 178 -21.69 -10.51 29.05
C ARG A 178 -21.02 -9.68 27.96
N ASP A 179 -21.58 -9.66 26.75
CA ASP A 179 -20.98 -8.95 25.60
C ASP A 179 -21.12 -7.42 25.70
N VAL A 180 -22.16 -6.93 26.37
CA VAL A 180 -22.41 -5.48 26.53
C VAL A 180 -21.53 -4.88 27.63
N ALA A 181 -21.26 -5.62 28.71
CA ALA A 181 -20.42 -5.16 29.80
C ALA A 181 -19.00 -4.77 29.34
N GLY A 182 -18.39 -5.57 28.46
CA GLY A 182 -17.08 -5.27 27.88
C GLY A 182 -17.08 -3.98 27.05
N VAL A 183 -18.08 -3.79 26.19
CA VAL A 183 -18.24 -2.56 25.38
C VAL A 183 -18.49 -1.36 26.28
N LEU A 184 -19.32 -1.48 27.32
CA LEU A 184 -19.63 -0.38 28.23
C LEU A 184 -18.38 0.06 29.02
N ILE A 185 -17.56 -0.88 29.49
CA ILE A 185 -16.28 -0.58 30.16
C ILE A 185 -15.32 0.14 29.20
N ILE A 186 -15.16 -0.34 27.95
CA ILE A 186 -14.30 0.31 26.95
C ILE A 186 -14.79 1.72 26.61
N VAL A 187 -16.11 1.91 26.47
CA VAL A 187 -16.71 3.23 26.19
C VAL A 187 -16.52 4.18 27.38
N VAL A 188 -16.74 3.73 28.62
CA VAL A 188 -16.52 4.55 29.83
C VAL A 188 -15.04 4.90 30.01
N PHE A 189 -14.11 3.98 29.74
CA PHE A 189 -12.67 4.27 29.79
C PHE A 189 -12.26 5.34 28.76
N ASN A 190 -12.71 5.21 27.51
CA ASN A 190 -12.45 6.24 26.49
C ASN A 190 -13.08 7.57 26.87
N LEU A 191 -14.31 7.59 27.41
CA LEU A 191 -14.97 8.80 27.89
C LEU A 191 -14.23 9.51 29.02
N PHE A 192 -13.86 8.78 30.08
CA PHE A 192 -13.08 9.34 31.19
C PHE A 192 -11.75 9.93 30.72
N SER A 193 -11.15 9.30 29.70
CA SER A 193 -9.91 9.79 29.12
C SER A 193 -10.09 11.17 28.47
N ILE A 194 -11.20 11.46 27.75
CA ILE A 194 -11.37 12.77 27.07
C ILE A 194 -11.54 13.92 28.08
N VAL A 195 -12.08 13.62 29.27
CA VAL A 195 -12.51 14.65 30.22
C VAL A 195 -11.36 15.51 30.74
N TRP A 196 -10.16 14.94 30.96
CA TRP A 196 -9.15 15.52 31.86
C TRP A 196 -7.98 16.25 31.18
N ASP A 197 -8.10 17.58 31.05
CA ASP A 197 -6.98 18.49 30.73
C ASP A 197 -6.76 19.46 31.91
N GLY A 198 -5.85 19.14 32.82
CA GLY A 198 -5.55 19.98 33.99
C GLY A 198 -4.53 19.39 34.98
N PRO A 199 -3.72 20.23 35.67
CA PRO A 199 -2.66 19.78 36.55
C PRO A 199 -3.17 19.14 37.85
N PHE A 200 -2.46 18.12 38.33
CA PHE A 200 -2.92 17.26 39.42
C PHE A 200 -2.81 17.89 40.81
N VAL A 201 -3.90 17.83 41.57
CA VAL A 201 -3.93 17.82 43.05
C VAL A 201 -4.73 16.59 43.48
N PRO A 202 -4.19 15.69 44.33
CA PRO A 202 -4.80 14.38 44.58
C PRO A 202 -5.95 14.45 45.61
N CYS A 203 -7.11 13.86 45.30
CA CYS A 203 -8.20 13.73 46.26
C CYS A 203 -9.05 12.45 46.07
N GLY A 204 -8.97 11.53 47.06
CA GLY A 204 -10.06 10.67 47.55
C GLY A 204 -10.78 9.65 46.62
N THR A 205 -11.37 10.09 45.52
CA THR A 205 -12.50 9.42 44.85
C THR A 205 -12.15 8.12 44.12
N HIS A 206 -10.91 8.00 43.62
CA HIS A 206 -10.46 6.85 42.81
C HIS A 206 -10.64 5.48 43.49
N LYS A 207 -10.54 5.43 44.83
CA LYS A 207 -10.49 4.17 45.57
C LYS A 207 -11.80 3.39 45.48
N VAL A 208 -12.94 4.05 45.70
CA VAL A 208 -14.27 3.39 45.76
C VAL A 208 -14.66 2.78 44.41
N LEU A 209 -14.38 3.47 43.30
CA LEU A 209 -14.69 2.96 41.96
C LEU A 209 -13.78 1.77 41.59
N SER A 210 -12.49 1.81 41.99
CA SER A 210 -11.59 0.67 41.80
C SER A 210 -12.06 -0.56 42.58
N GLU A 211 -12.49 -0.40 43.84
CA GLU A 211 -12.99 -1.49 44.68
C GLU A 211 -14.31 -2.08 44.14
N TRP A 212 -15.20 -1.26 43.56
CA TRP A 212 -16.44 -1.73 42.93
C TRP A 212 -16.19 -2.55 41.66
N ILE A 213 -15.25 -2.11 40.80
CA ILE A 213 -14.85 -2.86 39.60
C ILE A 213 -14.19 -4.19 40.00
N PHE A 214 -13.26 -4.15 40.96
CA PHE A 214 -12.52 -5.33 41.43
C PHE A 214 -13.45 -6.40 42.03
N SER A 215 -14.39 -6.00 42.88
CA SER A 215 -15.36 -6.89 43.54
C SER A 215 -16.27 -7.62 42.55
N ASN A 216 -16.75 -6.95 41.50
CA ASN A 216 -17.60 -7.57 40.48
C ASN A 216 -16.81 -8.48 39.52
N TYR A 217 -15.57 -8.12 39.17
CA TYR A 217 -14.75 -8.94 38.27
C TYR A 217 -14.39 -10.30 38.88
N GLN A 218 -14.14 -10.34 40.19
CA GLN A 218 -13.65 -11.53 40.89
C GLN A 218 -14.68 -12.68 40.96
N SER A 219 -15.98 -12.41 40.71
CA SER A 219 -17.05 -13.42 40.68
C SER A 219 -17.25 -14.09 39.30
N ALA A 220 -16.66 -13.58 38.22
CA ALA A 220 -17.14 -13.87 36.87
C ALA A 220 -16.38 -14.98 36.11
N LEU A 221 -15.09 -15.17 36.38
CA LEU A 221 -14.19 -16.08 35.66
C LEU A 221 -13.14 -16.72 36.56
N GLY A 222 -13.39 -17.95 37.02
CA GLY A 222 -12.31 -18.86 37.39
C GLY A 222 -11.72 -19.51 36.14
N HIS A 223 -10.39 -19.55 36.04
CA HIS A 223 -9.61 -20.12 34.93
C HIS A 223 -9.77 -19.47 33.53
N LEU A 224 -9.00 -18.41 33.26
CA LEU A 224 -8.17 -18.33 32.04
C LEU A 224 -6.97 -17.36 32.24
N ASN A 225 -6.08 -17.28 31.25
CA ASN A 225 -4.72 -16.73 31.40
C ASN A 225 -4.62 -15.22 31.68
N SER A 226 -3.58 -14.85 32.42
CA SER A 226 -3.27 -13.51 32.96
C SER A 226 -2.86 -12.42 31.95
N HIS A 227 -3.07 -12.62 30.64
CA HIS A 227 -2.56 -11.72 29.59
C HIS A 227 -3.46 -10.51 29.27
N LEU A 228 -4.70 -10.47 29.76
CA LEU A 228 -5.68 -9.43 29.43
C LEU A 228 -5.61 -8.17 30.35
N MET A 229 -4.83 -8.23 31.43
CA MET A 229 -4.84 -7.21 32.50
C MET A 229 -3.98 -5.95 32.24
N VAL A 230 -3.17 -5.91 31.17
CA VAL A 230 -2.22 -4.81 30.92
C VAL A 230 -2.72 -3.81 29.85
N LEU A 231 -3.76 -4.17 29.09
CA LEU A 231 -4.28 -3.36 27.98
C LEU A 231 -5.37 -2.33 28.37
N ILE A 232 -5.65 -2.15 29.66
CA ILE A 232 -6.77 -1.32 30.16
C ILE A 232 -6.25 -0.18 31.06
N GLN A 233 -5.24 0.58 30.61
CA GLN A 233 -4.68 1.67 31.43
C GLN A 233 -4.16 2.91 30.68
N ASN A 234 -3.74 2.80 29.41
CA ASN A 234 -3.11 3.91 28.68
C ASN A 234 -3.91 4.32 27.44
N GLY A 235 -4.66 5.42 27.52
CA GLY A 235 -5.30 6.05 26.37
C GLY A 235 -4.81 7.48 26.17
N TRP A 236 -4.20 7.78 25.02
CA TRP A 236 -4.58 8.91 24.14
C TRP A 236 -3.75 8.99 22.85
N VAL A 237 -4.43 9.39 21.78
CA VAL A 237 -3.86 10.11 20.63
C VAL A 237 -4.79 11.29 20.33
N SER A 238 -4.28 12.53 20.41
CA SER A 238 -5.02 13.72 20.00
C SER A 238 -5.04 13.85 18.48
N MET A 239 -6.09 14.46 17.93
CA MET A 239 -6.23 14.69 16.49
C MET A 239 -5.80 16.13 16.13
N PRO A 240 -4.90 16.35 15.15
CA PRO A 240 -4.76 17.65 14.53
C PRO A 240 -5.97 17.96 13.63
N SER A 241 -6.35 19.24 13.57
CA SER A 241 -7.51 19.70 12.80
C SER A 241 -7.20 19.77 11.30
N ILE A 242 -8.16 19.37 10.45
CA ILE A 242 -8.12 19.56 8.99
C ILE A 242 -9.41 20.26 8.54
N ASP A 243 -9.25 21.23 7.63
CA ASP A 243 -10.29 22.17 7.21
C ASP A 243 -11.43 21.49 6.44
N VAL A 244 -12.67 21.97 6.64
CA VAL A 244 -13.90 21.38 6.09
C VAL A 244 -14.55 22.37 5.13
N ARG A 245 -14.12 22.36 3.86
CA ARG A 245 -14.79 23.06 2.75
C ARG A 245 -14.85 22.23 1.48
N ASN A 246 -15.89 21.38 1.41
CA ASN A 246 -16.72 21.08 0.23
C ASN A 246 -17.43 19.74 0.49
N ASN A 247 -18.71 19.79 0.84
CA ASN A 247 -19.48 18.59 1.16
C ASN A 247 -20.91 18.69 0.58
N SER A 248 -21.04 18.23 -0.65
CA SER A 248 -22.31 17.96 -1.34
C SER A 248 -22.12 16.70 -2.19
N ASP A 249 -23.19 15.93 -2.36
CA ASP A 249 -23.26 14.69 -3.17
C ASP A 249 -22.44 13.47 -2.69
N PHE A 250 -22.85 12.93 -1.54
CA PHE A 250 -22.70 11.49 -1.25
C PHE A 250 -24.06 10.83 -0.99
N SER A 251 -24.68 10.29 -2.06
CA SER A 251 -25.79 9.34 -1.97
C SER A 251 -25.29 7.92 -2.26
N LEU A 252 -25.54 6.98 -1.35
CA LEU A 252 -25.14 5.57 -1.50
C LEU A 252 -26.18 4.70 -2.22
N ASN A 253 -27.22 5.29 -2.81
CA ASN A 253 -28.14 4.58 -3.70
C ASN A 253 -28.66 5.50 -4.83
N TRP A 254 -28.31 5.18 -6.08
CA TRP A 254 -28.66 5.99 -7.25
C TRP A 254 -30.17 6.05 -7.52
N GLN A 255 -30.93 5.00 -7.16
CA GLN A 255 -32.39 4.99 -7.32
C GLN A 255 -33.10 5.98 -6.38
N HIS A 256 -32.46 6.40 -5.29
CA HIS A 256 -32.97 7.44 -4.39
C HIS A 256 -32.78 8.87 -4.92
N GLN A 257 -31.93 9.08 -5.94
CA GLN A 257 -31.67 10.42 -6.49
C GLN A 257 -32.81 10.92 -7.42
N LEU A 258 -33.81 10.07 -7.72
CA LEU A 258 -34.89 10.37 -8.66
C LEU A 258 -36.33 10.17 -8.11
N CYS A 259 -36.56 9.51 -6.97
CA CYS A 259 -37.91 9.42 -6.39
C CYS A 259 -38.23 10.63 -5.49
N LYS A 260 -39.46 11.16 -5.62
CA LYS A 260 -39.89 12.48 -5.08
C LYS A 260 -39.85 12.65 -3.55
N ASN A 261 -39.65 11.60 -2.77
CA ASN A 261 -39.58 11.64 -1.30
C ASN A 261 -38.59 10.57 -0.79
N PRO A 262 -37.27 10.82 -0.78
CA PRO A 262 -36.27 9.88 -0.27
C PRO A 262 -36.35 9.74 1.27
N ARG A 263 -35.98 8.56 1.80
CA ARG A 263 -35.81 8.37 3.26
C ARG A 263 -34.37 8.67 3.72
N PRO A 264 -34.14 9.19 4.94
CA PRO A 264 -32.81 9.71 5.32
C PRO A 264 -31.72 8.68 5.63
N ASN A 265 -32.02 7.38 5.68
CA ASN A 265 -31.04 6.32 5.96
C ASN A 265 -31.53 4.95 5.43
N PRO A 266 -30.93 4.42 4.35
CA PRO A 266 -31.09 3.02 3.94
C PRO A 266 -30.00 2.13 4.59
N ASP A 267 -30.41 0.97 5.13
CA ASP A 267 -29.51 -0.05 5.71
C ASP A 267 -28.57 -0.63 4.63
N ILE A 268 -27.34 -1.00 4.98
CA ILE A 268 -26.39 -1.70 4.08
C ILE A 268 -27.01 -3.00 3.50
N LYS A 269 -27.96 -3.61 4.22
CA LYS A 269 -28.81 -4.73 3.77
C LYS A 269 -29.79 -4.38 2.64
N THR A 270 -29.76 -3.17 2.07
CA THR A 270 -30.60 -2.71 0.95
C THR A 270 -29.84 -2.43 -0.35
N LEU A 271 -28.52 -2.65 -0.39
CA LEU A 271 -27.65 -2.45 -1.58
C LEU A 271 -28.06 -3.21 -2.85
N PHE A 272 -28.96 -4.18 -2.75
CA PHE A 272 -29.24 -5.20 -3.78
C PHE A 272 -30.74 -5.49 -3.95
N VAL A 273 -31.60 -4.47 -3.83
CA VAL A 273 -33.06 -4.58 -4.05
C VAL A 273 -33.56 -3.38 -4.86
N ASP A 274 -34.33 -3.63 -5.92
CA ASP A 274 -34.91 -2.57 -6.75
C ASP A 274 -36.06 -1.82 -6.06
N HIS A 275 -36.12 -0.51 -6.28
CA HIS A 275 -37.03 0.41 -5.60
C HIS A 275 -38.34 0.66 -6.37
N SER A 276 -39.46 0.22 -5.80
CA SER A 276 -40.81 0.57 -6.26
C SER A 276 -41.38 1.76 -5.48
N CYS A 277 -41.62 2.90 -6.15
CA CYS A 277 -42.37 4.04 -5.59
C CYS A 277 -43.85 4.01 -6.04
N GLY A 278 -44.80 3.89 -5.10
CA GLY A 278 -46.23 3.95 -5.37
C GLY A 278 -46.76 5.38 -5.60
N GLN A 279 -47.86 5.53 -6.34
CA GLN A 279 -48.42 6.86 -6.67
C GLN A 279 -49.20 7.52 -5.50
N PRO A 280 -49.16 8.87 -5.38
CA PRO A 280 -49.87 9.60 -4.35
C PRO A 280 -51.17 10.27 -4.86
N ASN A 281 -52.32 9.96 -4.23
CA ASN A 281 -53.44 10.88 -3.95
C ASN A 281 -54.58 10.09 -3.25
N GLY A 282 -55.38 10.74 -2.39
CA GLY A 282 -56.63 10.16 -1.86
C GLY A 282 -56.83 10.20 -0.33
N ALA A 283 -57.31 11.35 0.14
CA ALA A 283 -57.83 11.69 1.47
C ALA A 283 -58.34 10.59 2.44
N ARG A 284 -57.98 10.79 3.73
CA ARG A 284 -58.80 10.63 4.97
C ARG A 284 -59.20 9.22 5.45
N ALA A 285 -58.92 8.93 6.72
CA ALA A 285 -59.37 7.73 7.44
C ALA A 285 -60.87 7.75 7.79
N PRO A 286 -61.46 6.59 8.14
CA PRO A 286 -61.71 6.36 9.57
C PRO A 286 -61.38 4.94 10.08
N SER A 287 -61.37 4.82 11.41
CA SER A 287 -61.32 3.60 12.23
C SER A 287 -62.68 3.34 12.89
N PRO A 288 -62.89 2.23 13.65
CA PRO A 288 -62.57 0.83 13.35
C PRO A 288 -63.82 -0.09 13.48
N ALA A 289 -63.61 -1.40 13.30
CA ALA A 289 -64.49 -2.53 13.67
C ALA A 289 -65.84 -2.72 12.93
N ASN A 290 -66.03 -3.92 12.34
CA ASN A 290 -67.00 -4.86 12.91
C ASN A 290 -66.82 -6.31 12.43
N ASN A 291 -67.10 -7.24 13.36
CA ASN A 291 -67.44 -8.66 13.12
C ASN A 291 -69.00 -8.74 12.95
N PRO A 292 -69.70 -9.90 12.89
CA PRO A 292 -69.30 -11.32 13.01
C PRO A 292 -69.93 -12.28 11.96
N LEU A 293 -69.68 -13.61 12.06
CA LEU A 293 -70.68 -14.67 12.38
C LEU A 293 -70.26 -16.09 11.93
N LEU A 294 -70.49 -17.08 12.83
CA LEU A 294 -70.59 -18.55 12.69
C LEU A 294 -69.51 -19.36 11.93
N GLY A 295 -69.06 -20.55 12.38
CA GLY A 295 -69.17 -21.19 13.70
C GLY A 295 -69.47 -22.70 13.70
N SER A 296 -68.75 -23.46 14.53
CA SER A 296 -69.20 -24.75 15.11
C SER A 296 -68.24 -25.26 16.21
N LEU A 297 -68.70 -26.16 17.08
CA LEU A 297 -67.99 -26.75 18.23
C LEU A 297 -68.47 -28.22 18.40
N PRO A 298 -67.68 -29.12 19.03
CA PRO A 298 -68.09 -29.57 20.37
C PRO A 298 -66.94 -29.84 21.35
N LYS A 299 -67.29 -30.10 22.62
CA LYS A 299 -66.39 -30.29 23.78
C LYS A 299 -66.25 -31.76 24.21
N ALA A 300 -65.10 -32.09 24.79
CA ALA A 300 -64.96 -32.78 26.09
C ALA A 300 -63.53 -32.52 26.64
N GLY A 301 -63.24 -32.45 27.95
CA GLY A 301 -64.13 -32.45 29.12
C GLY A 301 -63.50 -33.14 30.35
N GLY A 302 -62.80 -32.40 31.23
CA GLY A 302 -62.19 -32.96 32.46
C GLY A 302 -61.37 -31.92 33.24
N PHE A 303 -61.20 -32.12 34.55
CA PHE A 303 -60.54 -31.18 35.49
C PHE A 303 -59.68 -31.96 36.56
N PRO A 304 -59.10 -31.36 37.63
CA PRO A 304 -57.87 -31.83 38.30
C PRO A 304 -58.17 -32.79 39.51
N PRO A 305 -57.27 -33.14 40.49
CA PRO A 305 -55.94 -32.59 40.81
C PRO A 305 -54.88 -33.61 41.34
N LEU A 306 -53.85 -33.07 42.02
CA LEU A 306 -53.02 -33.62 43.12
C LEU A 306 -53.30 -35.09 43.57
N GLY A 307 -52.24 -35.90 43.63
CA GLY A 307 -52.24 -37.21 44.30
C GLY A 307 -50.86 -37.90 44.29
N ALA A 308 -50.61 -38.77 45.28
CA ALA A 308 -49.34 -39.51 45.44
C ALA A 308 -49.59 -41.01 45.73
N HIS A 309 -48.52 -41.73 46.13
CA HIS A 309 -48.44 -43.20 46.35
C HIS A 309 -48.38 -44.02 45.03
N GLY A 310 -47.54 -45.05 44.87
CA GLY A 310 -46.65 -45.77 45.81
C GLY A 310 -47.27 -47.09 46.30
N PRO A 311 -46.48 -48.08 46.79
CA PRO A 311 -45.06 -48.01 47.18
C PRO A 311 -44.15 -49.11 46.57
N PHE A 312 -42.82 -49.01 46.78
CA PHE A 312 -42.03 -49.98 47.57
C PHE A 312 -40.58 -49.48 47.76
N GLN A 313 -39.90 -49.94 48.82
CA GLN A 313 -38.53 -49.56 49.23
C GLN A 313 -37.87 -50.77 49.94
N PRO A 314 -36.54 -50.82 50.15
CA PRO A 314 -35.91 -50.13 51.29
C PRO A 314 -34.56 -49.44 50.98
N ALA A 315 -33.94 -48.83 52.00
CA ALA A 315 -32.75 -47.94 51.97
C ALA A 315 -31.56 -48.54 52.79
N PRO A 316 -30.52 -47.84 53.35
CA PRO A 316 -30.29 -46.39 53.58
C PRO A 316 -28.87 -45.82 53.21
N ALA A 317 -28.59 -44.57 53.60
CA ALA A 317 -27.35 -43.78 53.35
C ALA A 317 -26.44 -43.69 54.65
N PRO A 318 -25.56 -42.68 54.99
CA PRO A 318 -25.61 -41.20 54.72
C PRO A 318 -24.27 -40.35 54.53
N VAL A 319 -24.41 -39.09 54.05
CA VAL A 319 -23.60 -37.79 54.04
C VAL A 319 -22.18 -37.61 54.71
N PRO A 320 -21.42 -36.46 54.60
CA PRO A 320 -21.42 -35.24 53.71
C PRO A 320 -20.01 -34.73 53.20
N THR A 321 -19.94 -33.49 52.67
CA THR A 321 -18.78 -32.56 52.36
C THR A 321 -18.02 -32.05 53.63
N PRO A 322 -16.89 -31.24 53.63
CA PRO A 322 -16.37 -30.27 52.62
C PRO A 322 -14.80 -29.97 52.55
N LEU A 323 -14.43 -28.90 51.80
CA LEU A 323 -13.33 -27.89 51.96
C LEU A 323 -11.81 -28.22 52.12
N ALA A 324 -11.01 -27.60 51.22
CA ALA A 324 -9.71 -26.87 51.39
C ALA A 324 -8.43 -27.52 52.01
N GLY A 325 -7.24 -27.12 51.51
CA GLY A 325 -5.96 -27.23 52.26
C GLY A 325 -4.66 -27.44 51.46
N TRP A 326 -3.65 -26.60 51.67
CA TRP A 326 -2.30 -26.54 51.05
C TRP A 326 -1.36 -27.78 51.17
N MET A 327 -0.35 -27.85 50.24
CA MET A 327 1.08 -28.24 50.43
C MET A 327 1.43 -29.66 50.99
N SER A 328 2.56 -30.34 50.68
CA SER A 328 3.86 -29.98 50.05
C SER A 328 4.64 -31.23 49.54
N ASN A 329 5.80 -30.97 48.88
CA ASN A 329 6.90 -31.89 48.45
C ASN A 329 7.60 -32.67 49.60
N PRO A 330 8.64 -33.54 49.38
CA PRO A 330 9.12 -34.30 48.18
C PRO A 330 9.58 -35.78 48.50
N SER A 331 10.19 -36.53 47.53
CA SER A 331 11.57 -37.11 47.61
C SER A 331 11.92 -38.40 46.77
N THR A 332 12.89 -38.25 45.84
CA THR A 332 14.05 -39.11 45.41
C THR A 332 14.11 -40.68 45.35
N VAL A 333 14.58 -41.20 44.19
CA VAL A 333 15.60 -42.31 43.97
C VAL A 333 15.14 -43.79 44.20
N ALA A 334 15.56 -44.89 43.50
CA ALA A 334 16.73 -45.26 42.64
C ALA A 334 16.44 -46.25 41.45
N HIS A 335 17.50 -46.77 40.78
CA HIS A 335 17.54 -47.87 39.75
C HIS A 335 17.80 -49.28 40.40
N PRO A 336 18.20 -50.43 39.72
CA PRO A 336 18.40 -50.79 38.29
C PRO A 336 18.02 -52.26 37.82
N ALA A 337 18.34 -52.62 36.55
CA ALA A 337 18.71 -53.98 36.01
C ALA A 337 17.62 -55.10 35.82
N VAL A 338 17.72 -56.15 34.97
CA VAL A 338 18.58 -56.56 33.81
C VAL A 338 17.89 -57.67 32.92
N SER A 339 18.44 -57.95 31.72
CA SER A 339 18.19 -58.97 30.65
C SER A 339 17.72 -60.42 31.02
N GLY A 340 17.25 -61.28 30.10
CA GLY A 340 16.94 -61.16 28.64
C GLY A 340 17.01 -62.49 27.83
N GLY A 341 16.71 -62.45 26.51
CA GLY A 341 16.82 -63.56 25.52
C GLY A 341 15.56 -64.42 25.35
N GLY A 342 15.11 -64.89 24.17
CA GLY A 342 15.54 -64.72 22.75
C GLY A 342 14.27 -64.68 21.85
N ALA A 343 14.09 -65.36 20.70
CA ALA A 343 14.91 -65.93 19.60
C ALA A 343 13.93 -66.82 18.75
N ILE A 344 13.90 -66.96 17.41
CA ILE A 344 14.49 -66.39 16.18
C ILE A 344 13.43 -66.64 15.06
N GLY A 345 13.26 -65.89 13.96
CA GLY A 345 13.93 -64.67 13.43
C GLY A 345 12.87 -63.72 12.84
N LEU A 346 12.84 -63.34 11.55
CA LEU A 346 13.71 -63.55 10.37
C LEU A 346 13.40 -62.45 9.31
N GLY A 347 14.33 -62.17 8.38
CA GLY A 347 14.12 -61.25 7.24
C GLY A 347 14.47 -59.77 7.52
N ALA A 348 15.44 -59.21 6.79
CA ALA A 348 16.07 -57.89 7.01
C ALA A 348 16.77 -57.42 5.70
N PRO A 349 17.35 -56.19 5.56
CA PRO A 349 17.60 -55.16 6.59
C PRO A 349 17.16 -53.72 6.19
N SER A 350 17.65 -52.71 6.93
CA SER A 350 17.14 -51.34 6.92
C SER A 350 18.21 -50.25 7.16
N ILE A 351 17.94 -49.03 6.64
CA ILE A 351 18.13 -47.70 7.25
C ILE A 351 19.54 -47.23 7.74
N SER A 352 20.07 -46.22 7.04
CA SER A 352 20.76 -44.97 7.49
C SER A 352 21.98 -44.88 8.44
N ALA A 353 22.79 -43.83 8.15
CA ALA A 353 23.54 -42.93 9.06
C ALA A 353 25.07 -43.12 9.34
N ALA A 354 25.86 -42.31 8.62
CA ALA A 354 27.12 -41.58 8.95
C ALA A 354 28.05 -41.96 10.14
N LEU A 355 29.37 -41.95 9.90
CA LEU A 355 30.36 -40.97 10.44
C LEU A 355 31.86 -41.29 10.13
N LYS A 356 32.72 -40.25 10.19
CA LYS A 356 34.22 -40.19 10.34
C LYS A 356 35.16 -40.22 9.10
N HIS A 357 36.05 -39.21 9.07
CA HIS A 357 37.37 -39.10 8.40
C HIS A 357 38.48 -39.82 9.24
N PRO A 358 39.81 -39.89 8.89
CA PRO A 358 40.60 -39.12 7.90
C PRO A 358 41.71 -39.87 7.08
N ARG A 359 42.53 -39.08 6.34
CA ARG A 359 43.87 -39.32 5.72
C ARG A 359 43.98 -39.57 4.20
N THR A 360 45.16 -39.20 3.69
CA THR A 360 45.65 -39.06 2.29
C THR A 360 47.15 -39.46 2.24
N PRO A 361 47.85 -39.47 1.08
CA PRO A 361 47.55 -39.99 -0.27
C PRO A 361 48.56 -41.14 -0.62
N PRO A 362 48.88 -41.56 -1.89
CA PRO A 362 49.70 -40.77 -2.84
C PRO A 362 49.50 -41.05 -4.36
N THR A 363 50.45 -40.55 -5.18
CA THR A 363 50.86 -40.93 -6.56
C THR A 363 49.98 -40.58 -7.79
N ASN A 364 50.45 -39.54 -8.50
CA ASN A 364 50.30 -39.29 -9.95
C ASN A 364 51.35 -40.09 -10.76
N PRO A 365 51.22 -40.26 -12.09
CA PRO A 365 51.93 -39.36 -13.04
C PRO A 365 51.13 -39.03 -14.34
N SER A 366 51.05 -37.77 -14.80
CA SER A 366 51.89 -37.14 -15.86
C SER A 366 51.35 -37.36 -17.31
N ILE A 367 51.43 -36.44 -18.29
CA ILE A 367 51.96 -35.05 -18.33
C ILE A 367 51.38 -34.28 -19.55
N ASP A 368 51.86 -33.04 -19.76
CA ASP A 368 51.75 -32.15 -20.95
C ASP A 368 50.61 -31.11 -21.07
N TYR A 369 51.09 -29.91 -21.44
CA TYR A 369 50.45 -28.63 -21.79
C TYR A 369 51.40 -28.00 -22.83
N PRO A 370 50.96 -27.20 -23.82
CA PRO A 370 51.01 -25.75 -23.56
C PRO A 370 50.00 -24.85 -24.31
N SER A 371 49.92 -23.63 -23.81
CA SER A 371 49.65 -22.31 -24.41
C SER A 371 49.40 -22.15 -25.94
N GLY A 372 48.56 -21.18 -26.30
CA GLY A 372 48.42 -20.59 -27.63
C GLY A 372 47.61 -19.27 -27.61
N ASP A 373 48.21 -18.18 -28.07
CA ASP A 373 47.72 -16.80 -27.92
C ASP A 373 47.04 -16.17 -29.16
N SER A 374 46.52 -14.95 -28.97
CA SER A 374 46.48 -13.80 -29.93
C SER A 374 45.30 -13.57 -30.89
N ASP A 375 44.66 -12.41 -30.67
CA ASP A 375 44.44 -11.27 -31.59
C ASP A 375 44.08 -11.44 -33.08
N HIS A 376 42.98 -10.79 -33.49
CA HIS A 376 42.98 -9.46 -34.17
C HIS A 376 41.51 -9.04 -34.46
N VAL A 377 40.98 -7.85 -34.09
CA VAL A 377 41.32 -6.44 -34.43
C VAL A 377 40.75 -5.97 -35.78
N SER A 378 40.22 -4.73 -35.79
CA SER A 378 39.59 -3.97 -36.90
C SER A 378 38.16 -4.38 -37.33
N LYS A 379 37.32 -3.48 -37.86
CA LYS A 379 37.58 -2.13 -38.40
C LYS A 379 36.47 -1.09 -38.11
N ARG A 380 36.87 0.18 -38.13
CA ARG A 380 36.12 1.42 -37.87
C ARG A 380 35.43 1.94 -39.13
N ALA A 381 34.21 2.48 -39.02
CA ALA A 381 33.61 3.36 -40.03
C ALA A 381 32.75 4.49 -39.41
N ARG A 382 33.14 5.74 -39.70
CA ARG A 382 32.45 7.04 -39.53
C ARG A 382 33.20 8.02 -40.45
N PRO A 383 32.64 9.20 -40.80
CA PRO A 383 31.33 9.48 -41.40
C PRO A 383 31.52 10.35 -42.68
N MET A 384 30.43 10.77 -43.35
CA MET A 384 30.25 11.94 -44.27
C MET A 384 28.90 11.78 -44.99
N GLY A 385 28.20 12.81 -45.50
CA GLY A 385 28.36 14.27 -45.38
C GLY A 385 27.25 14.97 -46.22
N ILE A 386 26.51 15.96 -45.69
CA ILE A 386 26.72 17.43 -45.82
C ILE A 386 25.89 18.06 -46.98
N SER A 387 25.49 19.34 -46.81
CA SER A 387 24.88 20.29 -47.78
C SER A 387 23.40 20.11 -48.15
N ASP A 388 22.58 21.14 -48.47
CA ASP A 388 22.52 22.62 -48.22
C ASP A 388 21.20 23.14 -48.87
N GLU A 389 20.71 24.40 -48.94
CA GLU A 389 20.94 25.80 -48.47
C GLU A 389 19.53 26.50 -48.61
N VAL A 390 19.12 27.70 -48.14
CA VAL A 390 19.50 28.68 -47.09
C VAL A 390 18.39 29.78 -47.05
N ASN A 391 18.60 30.90 -46.33
CA ASN A 391 17.78 32.13 -46.18
C ASN A 391 16.56 32.07 -45.22
N LEU A 392 16.37 32.89 -44.18
CA LEU A 392 16.73 34.30 -43.82
C LEU A 392 15.76 35.37 -44.37
N PRO A 393 15.64 36.57 -43.75
CA PRO A 393 15.53 36.88 -42.30
C PRO A 393 14.54 38.05 -41.98
N VAL A 394 14.23 38.32 -40.69
CA VAL A 394 14.05 39.68 -40.11
C VAL A 394 14.36 39.65 -38.60
N ASN A 395 15.09 40.64 -38.08
CA ASN A 395 15.33 40.85 -36.63
C ASN A 395 14.41 41.93 -36.04
N VAL A 396 13.84 41.71 -34.84
CA VAL A 396 13.63 42.76 -33.83
C VAL A 396 13.79 42.20 -32.41
N LEU A 397 14.76 42.74 -31.67
CA LEU A 397 14.94 42.71 -30.21
C LEU A 397 15.67 44.03 -29.83
N PRO A 398 15.68 44.50 -28.56
CA PRO A 398 15.31 43.80 -27.32
C PRO A 398 14.34 44.58 -26.39
N VAL A 399 13.97 43.98 -25.25
CA VAL A 399 14.20 44.51 -23.87
C VAL A 399 13.90 43.42 -22.82
N SER A 400 14.77 43.33 -21.82
CA SER A 400 14.81 42.46 -20.62
C SER A 400 13.78 42.80 -19.52
N PHE A 401 13.50 42.05 -18.43
CA PHE A 401 13.92 40.77 -17.79
C PHE A 401 12.88 40.48 -16.65
N PRO A 402 12.97 39.42 -15.82
CA PRO A 402 13.21 37.98 -16.07
C PRO A 402 12.10 37.08 -15.43
N GLY A 403 11.94 35.80 -15.83
CA GLY A 403 11.07 34.90 -15.08
C GLY A 403 10.92 33.45 -15.57
N HIS A 404 11.32 32.50 -14.71
CA HIS A 404 10.88 31.09 -14.57
C HIS A 404 10.90 30.12 -15.77
N GLY A 405 11.42 28.91 -15.51
CA GLY A 405 10.80 27.65 -15.96
C GLY A 405 11.25 27.07 -17.30
N HIS A 406 12.33 26.30 -17.31
CA HIS A 406 12.60 25.31 -18.36
C HIS A 406 12.51 23.88 -17.81
N SER A 407 11.31 23.29 -17.94
CA SER A 407 11.07 21.88 -17.66
C SER A 407 11.64 21.03 -18.80
N GLN A 408 12.81 20.44 -18.59
CA GLN A 408 13.29 19.35 -19.46
C GLN A 408 12.50 18.07 -19.17
N ALA A 409 12.40 17.17 -20.17
CA ALA A 409 11.72 15.89 -20.00
C ALA A 409 12.51 14.98 -19.05
N PHE A 410 11.87 14.55 -17.96
CA PHE A 410 12.52 13.76 -16.90
C PHE A 410 12.79 12.32 -17.35
N ASN A 411 14.03 11.86 -17.12
CA ASN A 411 14.48 10.51 -17.41
C ASN A 411 15.02 9.86 -16.11
N PRO A 412 14.30 8.94 -15.45
CA PRO A 412 14.58 8.54 -14.06
C PRO A 412 15.87 7.72 -13.87
N HIS A 413 16.53 7.32 -14.96
CA HIS A 413 17.75 6.52 -14.90
C HIS A 413 19.02 7.33 -14.57
N ASP A 414 19.03 8.64 -14.86
CA ASP A 414 20.21 9.51 -14.69
C ASP A 414 20.35 10.09 -13.27
N GLU A 415 19.31 10.01 -12.43
CA GLU A 415 19.30 10.60 -11.07
C GLU A 415 20.07 9.77 -10.02
N LEU A 416 20.32 8.48 -10.29
CA LEU A 416 20.92 7.53 -9.34
C LEU A 416 22.46 7.45 -9.49
N PRO A 417 23.22 7.43 -8.37
CA PRO A 417 24.67 7.25 -8.44
C PRO A 417 25.02 5.79 -8.75
N LYS A 418 25.35 5.52 -10.02
CA LYS A 418 25.75 4.18 -10.51
C LYS A 418 27.20 4.09 -10.98
N THR A 419 27.79 5.21 -11.40
CA THR A 419 29.13 5.23 -12.02
C THR A 419 30.19 5.31 -10.94
N VAL A 420 31.09 4.33 -10.83
CA VAL A 420 32.25 4.44 -9.94
C VAL A 420 33.18 5.54 -10.46
N THR A 421 33.50 6.51 -9.60
CA THR A 421 34.30 7.69 -9.97
C THR A 421 35.58 7.85 -9.15
N ARG A 422 35.61 7.26 -7.96
CA ARG A 422 36.75 7.21 -7.04
C ARG A 422 36.81 5.84 -6.36
N ILE A 423 38.02 5.40 -6.05
CA ILE A 423 38.29 4.30 -5.13
C ILE A 423 39.30 4.83 -4.12
N LEU A 424 38.97 4.70 -2.83
CA LEU A 424 39.81 5.07 -1.70
C LEU A 424 40.29 3.78 -1.00
N ASN A 425 41.44 3.83 -0.32
CA ASN A 425 41.95 2.69 0.44
C ASN A 425 42.08 3.07 1.92
N GLN A 426 41.19 2.53 2.76
CA GLN A 426 41.17 2.81 4.19
C GLN A 426 42.31 2.12 4.95
N GLY A 427 42.92 1.07 4.38
CA GLY A 427 43.93 0.22 5.02
C GLY A 427 43.34 -0.85 5.94
N SER A 428 42.23 -0.53 6.63
CA SER A 428 41.45 -1.41 7.51
C SER A 428 39.98 -1.47 7.06
N SER A 429 39.26 -2.56 7.33
CA SER A 429 37.92 -2.79 6.77
C SER A 429 36.89 -1.76 7.29
N PRO A 430 36.17 -1.04 6.41
CA PRO A 430 35.13 -0.10 6.83
C PRO A 430 33.97 -0.80 7.55
N MET A 431 33.69 -0.36 8.78
CA MET A 431 32.57 -0.84 9.62
C MET A 431 31.45 0.20 9.76
N SER A 432 31.77 1.48 9.64
CA SER A 432 30.78 2.54 9.60
C SER A 432 31.27 3.68 8.73
N MET A 433 30.35 4.39 8.09
CA MET A 433 30.63 5.56 7.26
C MET A 433 29.56 6.61 7.52
N ASP A 434 29.90 7.88 7.35
CA ASP A 434 28.93 8.98 7.32
C ASP A 434 29.46 10.20 6.54
N PHE A 435 28.63 10.82 5.72
CA PHE A 435 29.00 12.04 4.98
C PHE A 435 28.71 13.29 5.81
N HIS A 436 29.60 14.28 5.77
CA HIS A 436 29.41 15.52 6.50
C HIS A 436 28.15 16.28 5.99
N PRO A 437 27.25 16.76 6.87
CA PRO A 437 25.92 17.26 6.50
C PRO A 437 25.89 18.63 5.78
N VAL A 438 27.05 19.23 5.54
CA VAL A 438 27.23 20.51 4.82
C VAL A 438 28.29 20.32 3.73
N GLN A 439 29.45 19.75 4.09
CA GLN A 439 30.57 19.52 3.16
C GLN A 439 30.38 18.19 2.41
N GLN A 440 29.68 18.22 1.26
CA GLN A 440 29.19 17.06 0.52
C GLN A 440 30.24 16.02 0.06
N THR A 441 31.52 16.35 0.13
CA THR A 441 32.67 15.52 -0.27
C THR A 441 33.46 14.96 0.91
N ILE A 442 33.19 15.40 2.15
CA ILE A 442 33.87 14.89 3.35
C ILE A 442 33.19 13.62 3.84
N LEU A 443 33.97 12.53 3.89
CA LEU A 443 33.53 11.20 4.32
C LEU A 443 34.27 10.78 5.60
N LEU A 444 33.52 10.55 6.67
CA LEU A 444 33.98 9.95 7.91
C LEU A 444 33.87 8.42 7.82
N VAL A 445 34.88 7.70 8.30
CA VAL A 445 34.98 6.23 8.22
C VAL A 445 35.44 5.67 9.56
N GLY A 446 34.71 4.71 10.12
CA GLY A 446 35.13 3.89 11.25
C GLY A 446 35.45 2.46 10.81
N THR A 447 36.45 1.81 11.41
CA THR A 447 36.99 0.52 10.92
C THR A 447 36.87 -0.65 11.91
N ASN A 448 37.10 -1.87 11.41
CA ASN A 448 37.10 -3.10 12.19
C ASN A 448 38.22 -3.25 13.23
N VAL A 449 39.23 -2.37 13.20
CA VAL A 449 40.34 -2.32 14.18
C VAL A 449 40.28 -1.10 15.10
N GLY A 450 39.18 -0.34 15.05
CA GLY A 450 38.94 0.81 15.92
C GLY A 450 39.45 2.15 15.34
N ASP A 451 40.20 2.12 14.24
CA ASP A 451 40.67 3.35 13.59
C ASP A 451 39.52 4.14 12.97
N ILE A 452 39.64 5.47 13.04
CA ILE A 452 38.78 6.48 12.41
C ILE A 452 39.57 7.16 11.29
N GLY A 453 39.04 7.19 10.08
CA GLY A 453 39.56 7.96 8.94
C GLY A 453 38.63 9.10 8.53
N LEU A 454 39.20 10.22 8.09
CA LEU A 454 38.49 11.32 7.44
C LEU A 454 39.06 11.53 6.04
N TRP A 455 38.20 11.59 5.02
CA TRP A 455 38.58 11.71 3.61
C TRP A 455 37.92 12.90 2.92
N GLU A 456 38.68 13.58 2.06
CA GLU A 456 38.14 14.46 1.02
C GLU A 456 38.00 13.65 -0.28
N VAL A 457 36.77 13.31 -0.63
CA VAL A 457 36.42 12.38 -1.72
C VAL A 457 36.75 12.96 -3.11
N GLY A 458 36.72 14.28 -3.27
CA GLY A 458 37.13 15.00 -4.47
C GLY A 458 38.59 14.75 -4.82
N SER A 459 39.51 15.14 -3.91
CA SER A 459 40.96 15.00 -4.10
C SER A 459 41.49 13.57 -3.88
N ARG A 460 40.72 12.70 -3.21
CA ARG A 460 41.12 11.36 -2.71
C ARG A 460 42.11 11.43 -1.55
N GLU A 461 42.16 12.54 -0.84
CA GLU A 461 43.08 12.75 0.27
C GLU A 461 42.49 12.24 1.59
N ARG A 462 43.31 11.57 2.40
CA ARG A 462 42.95 11.19 3.78
C ARG A 462 43.45 12.25 4.73
N LEU A 463 42.59 13.21 5.02
CA LEU A 463 42.83 14.36 5.90
C LEU A 463 43.26 13.92 7.31
N VAL A 464 42.61 12.88 7.86
CA VAL A 464 42.90 12.40 9.23
C VAL A 464 42.88 10.88 9.29
N LEU A 465 43.77 10.32 10.10
CA LEU A 465 43.67 8.97 10.65
C LEU A 465 43.92 9.04 12.17
N ARG A 466 42.99 8.51 12.98
CA ARG A 466 43.13 8.35 14.42
C ARG A 466 42.93 6.88 14.78
N ASN A 467 43.90 6.27 15.45
CA ASN A 467 43.77 4.91 15.95
C ASN A 467 42.99 4.88 17.28
N PHE A 468 42.31 3.78 17.60
CA PHE A 468 41.62 3.67 18.89
C PHE A 468 42.61 3.78 20.06
N LYS A 469 42.31 4.71 20.97
CA LYS A 469 42.99 4.86 22.26
C LYS A 469 42.03 5.47 23.27
N VAL A 470 41.98 4.90 24.47
CA VAL A 470 41.33 5.52 25.64
C VAL A 470 42.13 6.75 26.06
N TRP A 471 41.48 7.88 26.32
CA TRP A 471 42.16 9.13 26.66
C TRP A 471 42.57 9.17 28.13
N ASP A 472 41.69 8.75 29.04
CA ASP A 472 42.00 8.57 30.46
C ASP A 472 41.48 7.25 31.04
N LEU A 473 42.39 6.26 31.20
CA LEU A 473 42.07 4.98 31.83
C LEU A 473 41.70 5.10 33.32
N SER A 474 42.11 6.16 34.02
CA SER A 474 41.87 6.30 35.47
C SER A 474 40.44 6.70 35.82
N VAL A 475 39.73 7.34 34.88
CA VAL A 475 38.32 7.72 34.99
C VAL A 475 37.38 6.59 34.51
N CYS A 476 37.88 5.68 33.67
CA CYS A 476 37.15 4.53 33.16
C CYS A 476 36.76 3.51 34.27
N SER A 477 35.62 2.85 34.11
CA SER A 477 35.16 1.81 35.05
C SER A 477 36.10 0.60 35.10
N GLY A 478 36.21 -0.03 36.28
CA GLY A 478 37.02 -1.24 36.45
C GLY A 478 36.56 -2.43 35.60
N SER A 479 35.28 -2.46 35.19
CA SER A 479 34.76 -3.43 34.21
C SER A 479 35.28 -3.16 32.80
N LEU A 480 35.30 -1.89 32.35
CA LEU A 480 35.91 -1.49 31.08
C LEU A 480 37.42 -1.78 31.05
N GLN A 481 38.15 -1.44 32.12
CA GLN A 481 39.58 -1.78 32.27
C GLN A 481 39.80 -3.30 32.16
N THR A 482 38.98 -4.11 32.84
CA THR A 482 39.05 -5.57 32.77
C THR A 482 38.70 -6.11 31.38
N ALA A 483 37.72 -5.51 30.69
CA ALA A 483 37.32 -5.90 29.34
C ALA A 483 38.42 -5.67 28.30
N LEU A 484 39.15 -4.55 28.40
CA LEU A 484 40.29 -4.23 27.53
C LEU A 484 41.53 -5.09 27.83
N LEU A 485 41.75 -5.45 29.10
CA LEU A 485 42.83 -6.36 29.50
C LEU A 485 42.59 -7.81 29.05
N LYS A 486 41.32 -8.25 29.05
CA LYS A 486 40.94 -9.61 28.63
C LYS A 486 41.02 -9.79 27.11
N ASP A 487 40.68 -8.76 26.36
CA ASP A 487 40.76 -8.74 24.90
C ASP A 487 40.90 -7.29 24.41
N PRO A 488 42.08 -6.90 23.86
CA PRO A 488 42.35 -5.54 23.43
C PRO A 488 41.76 -5.21 22.05
N ALA A 489 41.10 -6.14 21.36
CA ALA A 489 40.51 -5.88 20.06
C ALA A 489 39.28 -4.96 20.18
N VAL A 490 39.34 -3.79 19.57
CA VAL A 490 38.23 -2.83 19.53
C VAL A 490 37.90 -2.53 18.07
N SER A 491 36.61 -2.42 17.75
CA SER A 491 36.10 -2.06 16.43
C SER A 491 35.14 -0.88 16.55
N VAL A 492 35.01 -0.08 15.50
CA VAL A 492 33.97 0.94 15.44
C VAL A 492 32.65 0.29 15.03
N ASN A 493 31.60 0.43 15.83
CA ASN A 493 30.26 -0.02 15.50
C ASN A 493 29.51 1.07 14.70
N ARG A 494 29.60 2.34 15.16
CA ARG A 494 28.94 3.48 14.52
C ARG A 494 29.84 4.72 14.49
N VAL A 495 29.87 5.40 13.34
CA VAL A 495 30.22 6.83 13.24
C VAL A 495 28.99 7.62 12.81
N ILE A 496 28.88 8.87 13.26
CA ILE A 496 27.84 9.81 12.82
C ILE A 496 28.26 11.26 13.08
N TRP A 497 27.90 12.19 12.18
CA TRP A 497 28.06 13.64 12.39
C TRP A 497 26.94 14.24 13.25
N SER A 498 27.22 15.35 13.94
CA SER A 498 26.16 16.23 14.47
C SER A 498 25.45 16.95 13.30
N PRO A 499 24.19 17.40 13.46
CA PRO A 499 23.40 17.95 12.33
C PRO A 499 23.99 19.19 11.64
N ASP A 500 24.85 19.93 12.34
CA ASP A 500 25.61 21.08 11.88
C ASP A 500 27.01 20.71 11.32
N GLY A 501 27.52 19.51 11.64
CA GLY A 501 28.84 19.01 11.26
C GLY A 501 30.00 19.49 12.13
N SER A 502 29.76 20.24 13.22
CA SER A 502 30.82 20.73 14.12
C SER A 502 31.41 19.65 15.01
N LEU A 503 30.66 18.58 15.28
CA LEU A 503 31.09 17.40 16.02
C LEU A 503 30.87 16.13 15.19
N PHE A 504 31.61 15.07 15.52
CA PHE A 504 31.22 13.71 15.17
C PHE A 504 31.42 12.76 16.35
N GLY A 505 30.56 11.76 16.43
CA GLY A 505 30.57 10.73 17.46
C GLY A 505 31.03 9.38 16.91
N VAL A 506 31.74 8.61 17.74
CA VAL A 506 32.26 7.27 17.44
C VAL A 506 31.90 6.33 18.58
N ALA A 507 31.10 5.31 18.29
CA ALA A 507 30.73 4.24 19.22
C ALA A 507 31.50 2.97 18.89
N TYR A 508 32.08 2.35 19.93
CA TYR A 508 32.96 1.19 19.80
C TYR A 508 32.29 -0.12 20.26
N SER A 509 32.86 -1.26 19.89
CA SER A 509 32.49 -2.60 20.40
C SER A 509 32.97 -2.88 21.83
N ARG A 510 33.17 -1.82 22.62
CA ARG A 510 33.45 -1.80 24.06
C ARG A 510 32.58 -0.68 24.66
N HIS A 511 32.74 -0.38 25.95
CA HIS A 511 31.81 0.51 26.66
C HIS A 511 31.82 1.97 26.17
N ILE A 512 32.85 2.36 25.40
CA ILE A 512 33.22 3.75 25.15
C ILE A 512 32.46 4.34 23.96
N VAL A 513 32.05 5.60 24.13
CA VAL A 513 31.81 6.55 23.03
C VAL A 513 32.83 7.68 23.12
N GLN A 514 33.39 8.07 21.97
CA GLN A 514 34.22 9.28 21.85
C GLN A 514 33.54 10.28 20.93
N ILE A 515 33.62 11.55 21.28
CA ILE A 515 33.11 12.68 20.50
C ILE A 515 34.30 13.57 20.16
N TYR A 516 34.43 13.92 18.88
CA TYR A 516 35.46 14.80 18.36
C TYR A 516 34.83 16.09 17.84
N SER A 517 35.53 17.21 17.95
CA SER A 517 35.18 18.45 17.25
C SER A 517 35.97 18.58 15.94
N TYR A 518 35.34 19.19 14.94
CA TYR A 518 35.85 19.36 13.59
C TYR A 518 35.70 20.81 13.13
N ASN A 519 36.82 21.45 12.78
CA ASN A 519 36.85 22.86 12.36
C ASN A 519 37.13 23.03 10.85
N GLY A 520 37.10 21.95 10.07
CA GLY A 520 37.52 21.92 8.66
C GLY A 520 38.94 21.38 8.46
N GLY A 521 39.23 20.87 7.27
CA GLY A 521 40.54 20.33 6.91
C GLY A 521 40.93 19.11 7.74
N ASP A 522 42.10 19.15 8.37
CA ASP A 522 42.62 18.12 9.26
C ASP A 522 42.43 18.42 10.76
N ASP A 523 41.81 19.56 11.12
CA ASP A 523 41.63 19.99 12.52
C ASP A 523 40.49 19.22 13.22
N VAL A 524 40.81 17.99 13.60
CA VAL A 524 40.01 17.07 14.41
C VAL A 524 40.57 16.97 15.82
N ARG A 525 39.81 17.48 16.80
CA ARG A 525 40.21 17.55 18.22
C ARG A 525 39.34 16.65 19.11
N GLN A 526 39.95 16.15 20.18
CA GLN A 526 39.26 15.40 21.24
C GLN A 526 38.30 16.35 21.98
N HIS A 527 37.04 15.93 22.18
CA HIS A 527 36.01 16.75 22.86
C HIS A 527 35.45 16.07 24.11
N LEU A 528 34.90 14.85 23.99
CA LEU A 528 34.41 14.06 25.13
C LEU A 528 34.71 12.56 24.96
N GLU A 529 34.98 11.87 26.07
CA GLU A 529 35.06 10.41 26.18
C GLU A 529 34.08 9.94 27.27
N ILE A 530 33.25 8.94 26.95
CA ILE A 530 32.11 8.51 27.79
C ILE A 530 32.12 6.99 27.94
N ASP A 531 32.22 6.49 29.18
CA ASP A 531 31.96 5.10 29.55
C ASP A 531 30.42 4.89 29.58
N ALA A 532 29.86 4.52 28.43
CA ALA A 532 28.44 4.67 28.15
C ALA A 532 27.60 3.44 28.55
N HIS A 533 28.03 2.24 28.14
CA HIS A 533 27.27 0.99 28.31
C HIS A 533 28.12 -0.15 28.89
N ALA A 534 27.53 -1.02 29.71
CA ALA A 534 28.22 -2.18 30.24
C ALA A 534 28.29 -3.33 29.20
N GLY A 535 29.13 -3.16 28.19
CA GLY A 535 29.31 -4.06 27.05
C GLY A 535 29.76 -3.30 25.81
N GLY A 536 29.34 -3.71 24.61
CA GLY A 536 29.49 -2.90 23.40
C GLY A 536 28.45 -1.77 23.32
N VAL A 537 28.81 -0.67 22.66
CA VAL A 537 27.86 0.37 22.21
C VAL A 537 27.52 0.08 20.75
N ASN A 538 26.26 -0.26 20.47
CA ASN A 538 25.85 -0.81 19.18
C ASN A 538 25.49 0.26 18.15
N ASP A 539 24.88 1.36 18.58
CA ASP A 539 24.48 2.46 17.71
C ASP A 539 24.53 3.82 18.43
N LEU A 540 24.54 4.89 17.63
CA LEU A 540 24.84 6.25 18.06
C LEU A 540 24.07 7.27 17.21
N ALA A 541 23.40 8.23 17.86
CA ALA A 541 22.70 9.32 17.17
C ALA A 541 22.79 10.65 17.94
N PHE A 542 22.86 11.77 17.22
CA PHE A 542 22.66 13.10 17.80
C PHE A 542 21.17 13.49 17.79
N SER A 543 20.75 14.29 18.76
CA SER A 543 19.41 14.85 18.87
C SER A 543 19.46 16.21 19.58
N HIS A 544 18.37 16.99 19.52
CA HIS A 544 18.24 18.27 20.22
C HIS A 544 17.09 18.26 21.26
N PRO A 545 17.03 17.31 22.23
CA PRO A 545 15.98 17.29 23.25
C PRO A 545 15.90 18.64 23.96
N ASN A 546 14.71 19.25 24.01
CA ASN A 546 14.49 20.58 24.59
C ASN A 546 15.42 21.69 24.01
N LYS A 547 15.87 21.54 22.75
CA LYS A 547 16.86 22.38 22.03
C LYS A 547 18.32 22.24 22.48
N GLN A 548 18.63 21.37 23.44
CA GLN A 548 19.97 21.08 23.93
C GLN A 548 20.60 19.96 23.09
N LEU A 549 21.82 20.14 22.56
CA LEU A 549 22.48 19.09 21.77
C LEU A 549 22.88 17.93 22.69
N CYS A 550 22.33 16.74 22.40
CA CYS A 550 22.58 15.52 23.14
C CYS A 550 22.94 14.35 22.22
N VAL A 551 23.69 13.41 22.78
CA VAL A 551 24.08 12.14 22.15
C VAL A 551 23.25 11.02 22.76
N ILE A 552 22.73 10.14 21.90
CA ILE A 552 21.93 8.98 22.27
C ILE A 552 22.75 7.73 21.94
N THR A 553 22.89 6.86 22.93
CA THR A 553 23.66 5.62 22.84
C THR A 553 22.79 4.43 23.19
N CYS A 554 23.02 3.28 22.58
CA CYS A 554 22.41 2.01 22.99
C CYS A 554 23.44 0.87 22.96
N GLY A 555 23.23 -0.19 23.74
CA GLY A 555 24.25 -1.23 23.87
C GLY A 555 23.79 -2.54 24.52
N ASP A 556 24.78 -3.36 24.86
CA ASP A 556 24.58 -4.74 25.33
C ASP A 556 23.98 -4.85 26.73
N ASP A 557 24.05 -3.78 27.52
CA ASP A 557 23.37 -3.68 28.82
C ASP A 557 21.84 -3.50 28.72
N LYS A 558 21.28 -3.62 27.51
CA LYS A 558 19.86 -3.48 27.16
C LYS A 558 19.25 -2.09 27.36
N THR A 559 20.06 -1.09 27.72
CA THR A 559 19.57 0.28 27.95
C THR A 559 19.76 1.17 26.73
N ILE A 560 19.02 2.28 26.71
CA ILE A 560 19.32 3.46 25.88
C ILE A 560 19.63 4.61 26.83
N LYS A 561 20.69 5.36 26.57
CA LYS A 561 21.14 6.46 27.42
C LYS A 561 21.29 7.73 26.60
N VAL A 562 20.98 8.86 27.22
CA VAL A 562 21.09 10.19 26.60
C VAL A 562 22.07 11.02 27.41
N TRP A 563 23.03 11.63 26.72
CA TRP A 563 24.15 12.37 27.28
C TRP A 563 24.16 13.79 26.70
N ASP A 564 24.43 14.78 27.54
CA ASP A 564 24.68 16.14 27.06
C ASP A 564 25.99 16.19 26.26
N ALA A 565 25.94 16.72 25.03
CA ALA A 565 27.06 16.68 24.09
C ALA A 565 28.17 17.72 24.40
N THR A 566 28.03 18.52 25.45
CA THR A 566 29.00 19.57 25.86
C THR A 566 29.74 19.19 27.14
N THR A 567 29.06 18.48 28.04
CA THR A 567 29.51 18.16 29.41
C THR A 567 29.68 16.66 29.67
N GLY A 568 29.20 15.79 28.76
CA GLY A 568 29.21 14.34 28.94
C GLY A 568 28.26 13.84 30.04
N THR A 569 27.42 14.70 30.62
CA THR A 569 26.52 14.32 31.72
C THR A 569 25.34 13.48 31.21
N ARG A 570 25.03 12.38 31.90
CA ARG A 570 23.87 11.53 31.55
C ARG A 570 22.57 12.21 31.99
N GLN A 571 21.71 12.52 31.02
CA GLN A 571 20.44 13.22 31.20
C GLN A 571 19.26 12.24 31.34
N TYR A 572 19.23 11.17 30.54
CA TYR A 572 18.16 10.18 30.55
C TYR A 572 18.72 8.75 30.51
N ILE A 573 17.95 7.80 31.06
CA ILE A 573 18.18 6.37 30.93
C ILE A 573 16.84 5.66 30.70
N PHE A 574 16.79 4.82 29.68
CA PHE A 574 15.62 4.08 29.28
C PHE A 574 15.89 2.58 29.44
N GLU A 575 15.09 1.95 30.29
CA GLU A 575 15.14 0.53 30.63
C GLU A 575 13.82 -0.14 30.24
N GLY A 576 13.84 -1.43 29.89
CA GLY A 576 12.64 -2.20 29.50
C GLY A 576 12.73 -2.95 28.17
N HIS A 577 13.89 -2.97 27.51
CA HIS A 577 14.22 -3.97 26.48
C HIS A 577 14.76 -5.24 27.14
N GLU A 578 14.34 -6.42 26.67
CA GLU A 578 14.75 -7.71 27.25
C GLU A 578 15.98 -8.33 26.57
N ALA A 579 16.41 -7.77 25.44
CA ALA A 579 17.63 -8.11 24.74
C ALA A 579 18.52 -6.87 24.53
N PRO A 580 19.82 -7.03 24.19
CA PRO A 580 20.69 -5.94 23.75
C PRO A 580 20.02 -5.05 22.71
N VAL A 581 20.19 -3.73 22.86
CA VAL A 581 19.62 -2.75 21.93
C VAL A 581 20.62 -2.54 20.80
N TYR A 582 20.16 -2.72 19.56
CA TYR A 582 20.99 -2.77 18.36
C TYR A 582 20.99 -1.46 17.56
N SER A 583 19.90 -0.69 17.55
CA SER A 583 19.81 0.58 16.84
C SER A 583 18.90 1.59 17.53
N VAL A 584 19.19 2.89 17.35
CA VAL A 584 18.40 4.01 17.85
C VAL A 584 18.17 5.07 16.77
N CYS A 585 16.94 5.56 16.69
CA CYS A 585 16.48 6.50 15.67
C CYS A 585 15.68 7.63 16.36
N PRO A 586 16.33 8.75 16.74
CA PRO A 586 15.63 9.91 17.27
C PRO A 586 14.83 10.61 16.18
N HIS A 587 13.68 11.17 16.57
CA HIS A 587 12.82 11.91 15.66
C HIS A 587 12.02 13.02 16.37
N TYR A 588 11.47 13.94 15.59
CA TYR A 588 10.72 15.11 16.06
C TYR A 588 9.54 15.41 15.13
N LYS A 589 8.33 15.37 15.67
CA LYS A 589 7.08 15.56 14.93
C LYS A 589 6.07 16.33 15.79
N GLU A 590 5.43 17.35 15.22
CA GLU A 590 4.33 18.11 15.87
C GLU A 590 4.69 18.63 17.28
N ASN A 591 5.91 19.14 17.45
CA ASN A 591 6.54 19.57 18.72
C ASN A 591 6.91 18.44 19.71
N ILE A 592 6.59 17.18 19.44
CA ILE A 592 6.96 16.03 20.27
C ILE A 592 8.30 15.46 19.82
N GLN A 593 9.20 15.20 20.76
CA GLN A 593 10.51 14.56 20.53
C GLN A 593 10.49 13.15 21.09
N PHE A 594 10.89 12.16 20.29
CA PHE A 594 10.87 10.76 20.67
C PHE A 594 12.07 9.98 20.08
N ILE A 595 12.28 8.77 20.60
CA ILE A 595 13.31 7.84 20.14
C ILE A 595 12.63 6.54 19.76
N PHE A 596 12.80 6.08 18.52
CA PHE A 596 12.57 4.68 18.16
C PHE A 596 13.83 3.86 18.42
N SER A 597 13.68 2.61 18.83
CA SER A 597 14.81 1.71 19.06
C SER A 597 14.46 0.25 18.81
N THR A 598 15.47 -0.55 18.51
CA THR A 598 15.34 -1.97 18.19
C THR A 598 16.24 -2.84 19.06
N ALA A 599 15.76 -3.99 19.51
CA ALA A 599 16.55 -4.97 20.25
C ALA A 599 16.74 -6.29 19.46
N LEU A 600 17.73 -7.09 19.85
CA LEU A 600 18.13 -8.32 19.15
C LEU A 600 17.07 -9.44 19.14
N ASP A 601 16.06 -9.35 19.99
CA ASP A 601 14.89 -10.24 20.00
C ASP A 601 13.89 -9.93 18.85
N GLY A 602 14.03 -8.76 18.23
CA GLY A 602 13.12 -8.21 17.22
C GLY A 602 12.17 -7.14 17.77
N LYS A 603 12.25 -6.74 19.05
CA LYS A 603 11.36 -5.72 19.60
C LYS A 603 11.72 -4.32 19.18
N ILE A 604 10.72 -3.59 18.68
CA ILE A 604 10.79 -2.15 18.43
C ILE A 604 10.05 -1.43 19.55
N LYS A 605 10.69 -0.43 20.17
CA LYS A 605 10.08 0.39 21.22
C LYS A 605 10.23 1.89 20.93
N ALA A 606 9.19 2.64 21.28
CA ALA A 606 9.17 4.10 21.24
C ALA A 606 9.33 4.69 22.64
N TRP A 607 10.14 5.75 22.79
CA TRP A 607 10.44 6.40 24.07
C TRP A 607 10.26 7.91 23.96
N LEU A 608 9.77 8.54 25.04
CA LEU A 608 9.69 9.99 25.20
C LEU A 608 10.74 10.45 26.22
N TYR A 609 11.15 11.72 26.16
CA TYR A 609 12.14 12.32 27.07
C TYR A 609 11.55 12.65 28.46
N ASP A 610 10.90 11.67 29.09
CA ASP A 610 10.19 11.78 30.37
C ASP A 610 10.52 10.65 31.39
N ASN A 611 11.37 9.68 31.00
CA ASN A 611 11.74 8.49 31.77
C ASN A 611 10.55 7.57 32.19
N MET A 612 9.35 7.71 31.62
CA MET A 612 8.17 6.89 31.97
C MET A 612 8.12 5.51 31.27
N GLY A 613 9.26 4.99 30.82
CA GLY A 613 9.36 3.72 30.08
C GLY A 613 8.91 3.80 28.61
N SER A 614 8.85 2.65 27.95
CA SER A 614 8.47 2.57 26.54
C SER A 614 6.98 2.83 26.33
N ARG A 615 6.65 3.75 25.41
CA ARG A 615 5.27 4.16 25.10
C ARG A 615 4.55 3.19 24.17
N VAL A 616 5.28 2.50 23.29
CA VAL A 616 4.74 1.47 22.40
C VAL A 616 5.74 0.33 22.25
N ASP A 617 5.24 -0.87 21.93
CA ASP A 617 5.97 -2.10 21.68
C ASP A 617 5.44 -2.72 20.37
N TYR A 618 6.33 -2.97 19.40
CA TYR A 618 6.03 -3.64 18.13
C TYR A 618 7.02 -4.78 17.87
N ASP A 619 6.62 -5.77 17.08
CA ASP A 619 7.51 -6.85 16.63
C ASP A 619 8.02 -6.60 15.20
N ALA A 620 9.34 -6.52 15.03
CA ALA A 620 9.98 -6.41 13.72
C ALA A 620 9.76 -7.70 12.88
N PRO A 621 9.50 -7.59 11.57
CA PRO A 621 9.36 -8.77 10.70
C PRO A 621 10.67 -9.56 10.59
N GLY A 622 10.72 -10.75 11.18
CA GLY A 622 11.94 -11.58 11.20
C GLY A 622 12.88 -11.21 12.34
N ARG A 623 13.08 -12.17 13.25
CA ARG A 623 13.68 -11.93 14.58
C ARG A 623 15.22 -11.95 14.58
N TRP A 624 15.87 -10.86 14.16
CA TRP A 624 17.31 -10.60 14.38
C TRP A 624 17.60 -9.10 14.43
N CYS A 625 18.89 -8.72 14.47
CA CYS A 625 19.38 -7.35 14.33
C CYS A 625 18.61 -6.57 13.25
N THR A 626 17.98 -5.47 13.68
CA THR A 626 17.19 -4.58 12.82
C THR A 626 17.66 -3.15 13.06
N THR A 627 17.94 -2.36 12.03
CA THR A 627 18.26 -0.92 12.16
C THR A 627 17.17 -0.07 11.53
N MET A 628 16.96 1.15 12.05
CA MET A 628 15.89 2.05 11.63
C MET A 628 16.45 3.38 11.13
N ALA A 629 15.80 3.93 10.11
CA ALA A 629 16.08 5.27 9.60
C ALA A 629 14.80 5.95 9.13
N TYR A 630 14.78 7.27 9.26
CA TYR A 630 13.80 8.13 8.62
C TYR A 630 14.25 8.50 7.21
N SER A 631 13.27 8.81 6.37
CA SER A 631 13.45 9.64 5.17
C SER A 631 14.01 11.03 5.53
N ALA A 632 14.65 11.71 4.58
CA ALA A 632 15.28 13.01 4.80
C ALA A 632 14.28 14.18 5.02
N ASP A 633 12.99 14.01 4.70
CA ASP A 633 11.90 14.91 5.14
C ASP A 633 11.31 14.53 6.50
N GLY A 634 11.70 13.38 7.07
CA GLY A 634 11.17 12.89 8.35
C GLY A 634 9.77 12.30 8.28
N THR A 635 9.14 12.16 7.11
CA THR A 635 7.72 11.77 7.00
C THR A 635 7.47 10.26 6.99
N ARG A 636 8.51 9.45 6.78
CA ARG A 636 8.43 8.00 6.57
C ARG A 636 9.53 7.27 7.32
N LEU A 637 9.12 6.30 8.15
CA LEU A 637 9.99 5.45 8.97
C LEU A 637 10.25 4.11 8.27
N PHE A 638 11.52 3.73 8.19
CA PHE A 638 11.97 2.47 7.62
C PHE A 638 12.74 1.64 8.64
N SER A 639 12.70 0.32 8.48
CA SER A 639 13.66 -0.57 9.13
C SER A 639 14.16 -1.65 8.18
N CYS A 640 15.45 -1.98 8.26
CA CYS A 640 16.02 -3.17 7.63
C CYS A 640 16.50 -4.16 8.68
N GLY A 641 16.51 -5.43 8.33
CA GLY A 641 17.00 -6.49 9.19
C GLY A 641 17.21 -7.78 8.42
N THR A 642 17.35 -8.89 9.14
CA THR A 642 17.44 -10.23 8.58
C THR A 642 16.67 -11.19 9.48
N SER A 643 15.99 -12.19 8.93
CA SER A 643 15.26 -13.18 9.73
C SER A 643 16.21 -14.19 10.37
N LYS A 644 15.70 -15.02 11.31
CA LYS A 644 16.45 -16.17 11.84
C LYS A 644 16.82 -17.19 10.77
N ASP A 645 16.07 -17.18 9.68
CA ASP A 645 16.20 -18.09 8.54
C ASP A 645 17.19 -17.56 7.48
N GLY A 646 17.73 -16.35 7.68
CA GLY A 646 18.72 -15.71 6.80
C GLY A 646 18.12 -14.79 5.72
N GLU A 647 16.81 -14.54 5.74
CA GLU A 647 16.15 -13.70 4.75
C GLU A 647 16.25 -12.21 5.12
N SER A 648 16.95 -11.42 4.32
CA SER A 648 17.05 -9.97 4.53
C SER A 648 15.82 -9.23 4.02
N HIS A 649 15.44 -8.15 4.70
CA HIS A 649 14.24 -7.39 4.41
C HIS A 649 14.47 -5.88 4.62
N ILE A 650 13.66 -5.07 3.93
CA ILE A 650 13.38 -3.68 4.32
C ILE A 650 11.87 -3.51 4.38
N VAL A 651 11.39 -2.82 5.41
CA VAL A 651 10.00 -2.44 5.58
C VAL A 651 9.84 -0.94 5.83
N GLU A 652 8.74 -0.39 5.35
CA GLU A 652 8.22 0.93 5.72
C GLU A 652 7.10 0.73 6.75
N TRP A 653 7.10 1.54 7.80
CA TRP A 653 6.10 1.48 8.88
C TRP A 653 4.98 2.50 8.68
N ASN A 654 3.77 2.16 9.13
CA ASN A 654 2.72 3.14 9.37
C ASN A 654 2.73 3.55 10.84
N GLU A 655 3.27 4.74 11.13
CA GLU A 655 3.48 5.25 12.49
C GLU A 655 2.20 5.28 13.34
N SER A 656 1.05 5.58 12.73
CA SER A 656 -0.23 5.69 13.47
C SER A 656 -0.90 4.34 13.73
N GLU A 657 -0.51 3.27 13.03
CA GLU A 657 -1.11 1.93 13.15
C GLU A 657 -0.16 0.90 13.77
N GLY A 658 1.15 1.19 13.84
CA GLY A 658 2.16 0.22 14.28
C GLY A 658 2.39 -0.95 13.32
N ALA A 659 1.82 -0.87 12.11
CA ALA A 659 1.83 -1.93 11.12
C ALA A 659 2.87 -1.69 10.02
N VAL A 660 3.30 -2.77 9.36
CA VAL A 660 4.11 -2.67 8.14
C VAL A 660 3.25 -2.14 6.99
N LYS A 661 3.61 -0.96 6.49
CA LYS A 661 2.97 -0.27 5.37
C LYS A 661 3.42 -0.83 4.02
N ARG A 662 4.71 -1.17 3.89
CA ARG A 662 5.32 -1.77 2.69
C ARG A 662 6.48 -2.69 3.06
N THR A 663 6.69 -3.76 2.29
CA THR A 663 7.89 -4.63 2.38
C THR A 663 8.57 -4.64 1.01
N TYR A 664 9.84 -4.22 0.94
CA TYR A 664 10.58 -4.12 -0.32
C TYR A 664 11.10 -5.49 -0.76
N GLN A 665 10.93 -5.81 -2.04
CA GLN A 665 11.24 -7.11 -2.63
C GLN A 665 12.49 -7.04 -3.51
N GLY A 666 13.20 -8.17 -3.66
CA GLY A 666 14.43 -8.28 -4.46
C GLY A 666 15.69 -8.66 -3.68
N PHE A 667 15.59 -8.78 -2.35
CA PHE A 667 16.58 -9.45 -1.49
C PHE A 667 16.60 -10.97 -1.76
N ARG A 668 17.75 -11.60 -1.49
CA ARG A 668 17.88 -13.06 -1.52
C ARG A 668 17.58 -13.70 -0.16
N LYS A 669 17.26 -15.00 -0.17
CA LYS A 669 16.82 -15.78 1.02
C LYS A 669 17.95 -16.18 1.98
N ARG A 670 19.20 -15.74 1.77
CA ARG A 670 20.34 -16.15 2.61
C ARG A 670 21.49 -15.14 2.60
N SER A 671 21.27 -13.99 3.22
CA SER A 671 22.40 -13.11 3.59
C SER A 671 23.25 -13.76 4.68
N LEU A 672 24.56 -13.46 4.68
CA LEU A 672 25.52 -13.86 5.71
C LEU A 672 25.73 -12.78 6.79
N GLY A 673 25.01 -11.66 6.73
CA GLY A 673 25.13 -10.58 7.69
C GLY A 673 24.01 -9.54 7.61
N VAL A 674 24.01 -8.59 8.55
CA VAL A 674 23.04 -7.50 8.55
C VAL A 674 23.25 -6.64 7.32
N VAL A 675 22.22 -6.52 6.49
CA VAL A 675 22.15 -5.56 5.37
C VAL A 675 22.18 -4.14 5.94
N GLN A 676 22.94 -3.23 5.31
CA GLN A 676 22.80 -1.80 5.57
C GLN A 676 22.03 -1.12 4.43
N PHE A 677 21.22 -0.14 4.79
CA PHE A 677 20.41 0.65 3.87
C PHE A 677 20.60 2.15 4.08
N ASP A 678 20.25 2.92 3.07
CA ASP A 678 20.17 4.37 3.16
C ASP A 678 19.09 4.94 2.23
N THR A 679 18.66 6.18 2.47
CA THR A 679 17.63 6.86 1.65
C THR A 679 18.15 8.18 1.10
N THR A 680 17.61 8.63 -0.04
CA THR A 680 17.98 9.92 -0.62
C THR A 680 16.86 10.55 -1.45
N LYS A 681 16.90 11.88 -1.58
CA LYS A 681 15.95 12.73 -2.33
C LYS A 681 14.46 12.51 -1.97
N ASN A 682 14.18 11.89 -0.82
CA ASN A 682 12.86 11.37 -0.39
C ASN A 682 12.14 10.48 -1.41
N ARG A 683 12.91 9.93 -2.36
CA ARG A 683 12.43 9.16 -3.50
C ARG A 683 13.13 7.83 -3.67
N PHE A 684 14.40 7.71 -3.28
CA PHE A 684 15.18 6.50 -3.51
C PHE A 684 15.66 5.86 -2.21
N LEU A 685 15.52 4.55 -2.16
CA LEU A 685 16.02 3.67 -1.12
C LEU A 685 17.14 2.82 -1.75
N ALA A 686 18.26 2.65 -1.06
CA ALA A 686 19.32 1.72 -1.48
C ALA A 686 19.72 0.77 -0.34
N ALA A 687 20.24 -0.40 -0.68
CA ALA A 687 20.75 -1.38 0.28
C ALA A 687 21.87 -2.24 -0.32
N GLY A 688 22.83 -2.65 0.52
CA GLY A 688 23.85 -3.62 0.13
C GLY A 688 23.42 -5.05 0.39
N ASP A 689 23.40 -5.92 -0.63
CA ASP A 689 23.00 -7.33 -0.53
C ASP A 689 23.74 -8.20 -1.56
N GLU A 690 24.16 -9.40 -1.15
CA GLU A 690 24.93 -10.39 -1.92
C GLU A 690 25.93 -9.79 -2.94
N PHE A 691 26.95 -9.08 -2.44
CA PHE A 691 28.01 -8.46 -3.27
C PHE A 691 27.50 -7.40 -4.28
N THR A 692 26.28 -6.88 -4.12
CA THR A 692 25.67 -5.87 -4.99
C THR A 692 25.02 -4.74 -4.20
N ILE A 693 24.71 -3.64 -4.88
CA ILE A 693 23.89 -2.54 -4.38
C ILE A 693 22.54 -2.61 -5.08
N LYS A 694 21.48 -2.73 -4.30
CA LYS A 694 20.09 -2.73 -4.77
C LYS A 694 19.47 -1.36 -4.52
N PHE A 695 18.63 -0.91 -5.45
CA PHE A 695 17.91 0.35 -5.36
C PHE A 695 16.41 0.14 -5.60
N TRP A 696 15.59 0.94 -4.90
CA TRP A 696 14.14 1.01 -5.05
C TRP A 696 13.71 2.47 -5.19
N ASP A 697 12.62 2.72 -5.91
CA ASP A 697 11.84 3.95 -5.70
C ASP A 697 11.01 3.72 -4.43
N MET A 698 10.97 4.70 -3.53
CA MET A 698 10.36 4.55 -2.21
C MET A 698 8.85 4.32 -2.29
N ASP A 699 8.15 4.68 -3.37
CA ASP A 699 6.74 4.31 -3.52
C ASP A 699 6.55 3.00 -4.32
N ASN A 700 7.66 2.39 -4.79
CA ASN A 700 7.67 1.07 -5.40
C ASN A 700 8.43 -0.01 -4.60
N VAL A 701 7.65 -0.96 -4.06
CA VAL A 701 8.13 -2.20 -3.45
C VAL A 701 9.13 -3.00 -4.32
N GLN A 702 9.07 -2.88 -5.65
CA GLN A 702 9.96 -3.62 -6.55
C GLN A 702 11.30 -2.94 -6.77
N LEU A 703 12.32 -3.80 -6.88
CA LEU A 703 13.69 -3.46 -7.22
C LEU A 703 13.74 -2.63 -8.51
N LEU A 704 14.17 -1.38 -8.40
CA LEU A 704 14.28 -0.44 -9.50
C LEU A 704 15.52 -0.72 -10.36
N THR A 705 16.63 -1.09 -9.73
CA THR A 705 17.90 -1.42 -10.40
C THR A 705 18.85 -2.12 -9.43
N THR A 706 19.86 -2.83 -9.96
CA THR A 706 20.98 -3.38 -9.19
C THR A 706 22.29 -2.89 -9.83
N VAL A 707 23.29 -2.60 -9.01
CA VAL A 707 24.62 -2.14 -9.42
C VAL A 707 25.66 -3.02 -8.71
N ASP A 708 26.57 -3.61 -9.48
CA ASP A 708 27.72 -4.39 -8.98
C ASP A 708 28.95 -3.52 -8.67
N ALA A 709 28.92 -2.26 -9.09
CA ALA A 709 29.94 -1.23 -8.85
C ALA A 709 31.33 -1.62 -9.36
N ASP A 710 31.42 -2.17 -10.58
CA ASP A 710 32.65 -2.74 -11.15
C ASP A 710 33.19 -3.92 -10.31
N GLY A 711 32.29 -4.70 -9.72
CA GLY A 711 32.57 -5.88 -8.90
C GLY A 711 33.34 -5.60 -7.60
N GLY A 712 33.86 -6.66 -6.97
CA GLY A 712 34.77 -6.53 -5.82
C GLY A 712 34.16 -5.94 -4.54
N LEU A 713 32.84 -5.99 -4.39
CA LEU A 713 32.16 -5.71 -3.12
C LEU A 713 32.23 -6.94 -2.17
N PRO A 714 32.10 -6.75 -0.84
CA PRO A 714 31.93 -7.84 0.13
C PRO A 714 30.48 -8.33 0.18
N ALA A 715 30.21 -9.44 0.89
CA ALA A 715 28.90 -10.10 0.92
C ALA A 715 27.75 -9.21 1.44
N SER A 716 28.01 -8.40 2.48
CA SER A 716 27.15 -7.28 2.90
C SER A 716 27.96 -5.98 2.76
N PRO A 717 27.81 -5.24 1.64
CA PRO A 717 28.47 -3.95 1.48
C PRO A 717 27.75 -2.86 2.29
N ARG A 718 28.53 -2.13 3.09
CA ARG A 718 28.07 -0.96 3.84
C ARG A 718 27.96 0.22 2.90
N ILE A 719 26.89 1.00 3.01
CA ILE A 719 26.59 2.11 2.08
C ILE A 719 26.17 3.38 2.81
N ARG A 720 26.49 4.55 2.22
CA ARG A 720 25.99 5.87 2.63
C ARG A 720 25.80 6.79 1.42
N PHE A 721 24.65 7.44 1.31
CA PHE A 721 24.49 8.59 0.42
C PHE A 721 25.11 9.85 1.04
N ASN A 722 25.55 10.80 0.20
CA ASN A 722 25.62 12.19 0.65
C ASN A 722 24.22 12.83 0.64
N LYS A 723 24.06 13.94 1.36
CA LYS A 723 22.77 14.61 1.63
C LYS A 723 21.93 14.88 0.37
N ASP A 724 22.57 15.22 -0.74
CA ASP A 724 21.93 15.57 -2.01
C ASP A 724 21.64 14.34 -2.91
N GLY A 725 22.14 13.15 -2.55
CA GLY A 725 22.07 11.95 -3.39
C GLY A 725 22.87 12.06 -4.68
N SER A 726 23.93 12.87 -4.68
CA SER A 726 24.86 13.04 -5.82
C SER A 726 26.00 12.02 -5.77
N LEU A 727 26.40 11.60 -4.56
CA LEU A 727 27.43 10.59 -4.29
C LEU A 727 26.88 9.47 -3.38
N LEU A 728 27.42 8.27 -3.55
CA LEU A 728 27.15 7.09 -2.74
C LEU A 728 28.48 6.39 -2.42
N ALA A 729 28.86 6.35 -1.14
CA ALA A 729 30.03 5.62 -0.65
C ALA A 729 29.66 4.17 -0.33
N VAL A 730 30.54 3.23 -0.70
CA VAL A 730 30.30 1.78 -0.64
C VAL A 730 31.58 1.07 -0.19
N SER A 731 31.51 0.26 0.86
CA SER A 731 32.66 -0.58 1.27
C SER A 731 32.95 -1.64 0.22
N ALA A 732 34.20 -1.78 -0.21
CA ALA A 732 34.67 -2.81 -1.12
C ALA A 732 35.55 -3.85 -0.38
N ASN A 733 35.95 -4.89 -1.10
CA ASN A 733 37.00 -5.80 -0.65
C ASN A 733 38.36 -5.07 -0.55
N ASP A 734 39.39 -5.76 -0.04
CA ASP A 734 40.76 -5.24 0.09
C ASP A 734 40.85 -3.91 0.87
N ASN A 735 39.94 -3.72 1.82
CA ASN A 735 39.77 -2.52 2.66
C ASN A 735 39.52 -1.22 1.87
N GLY A 736 38.98 -1.35 0.66
CA GLY A 736 38.63 -0.23 -0.21
C GLY A 736 37.27 0.41 0.11
N ILE A 737 37.08 1.64 -0.39
CA ILE A 737 35.78 2.31 -0.47
C ILE A 737 35.59 2.79 -1.91
N LYS A 738 34.53 2.32 -2.58
CA LYS A 738 34.12 2.80 -3.91
C LYS A 738 33.14 3.95 -3.75
N ILE A 739 33.31 5.00 -4.55
CA ILE A 739 32.40 6.15 -4.60
C ILE A 739 31.69 6.15 -5.94
N LEU A 740 30.38 5.93 -5.90
CA LEU A 740 29.51 6.00 -7.05
C LEU A 740 28.93 7.42 -7.15
N ALA A 741 28.75 7.91 -8.39
CA ALA A 741 28.23 9.24 -8.66
C ALA A 741 27.16 9.20 -9.76
N ASN A 742 26.22 10.15 -9.71
CA ASN A 742 25.32 10.48 -10.81
C ASN A 742 25.90 11.62 -11.66
N THR A 743 25.11 12.14 -12.62
CA THR A 743 25.51 13.25 -13.50
C THR A 743 25.96 14.50 -12.72
N ASP A 744 25.33 14.80 -11.59
CA ASP A 744 25.67 15.94 -10.73
C ASP A 744 26.87 15.67 -9.81
N GLY A 745 26.99 14.45 -9.26
CA GLY A 745 28.19 14.03 -8.53
C GLY A 745 29.44 14.06 -9.41
N ILE A 746 29.32 13.68 -10.69
CA ILE A 746 30.40 13.78 -11.67
C ILE A 746 30.78 15.25 -11.94
N ARG A 747 29.82 16.18 -11.96
CA ARG A 747 30.08 17.64 -12.08
C ARG A 747 30.76 18.20 -10.84
N LEU A 748 30.31 17.80 -9.65
CA LEU A 748 30.90 18.17 -8.36
C LEU A 748 32.39 17.75 -8.31
N LEU A 749 32.68 16.46 -8.51
CA LEU A 749 34.05 15.93 -8.47
C LEU A 749 34.98 16.57 -9.51
N ARG A 750 34.50 16.82 -10.74
CA ARG A 750 35.27 17.54 -11.77
C ARG A 750 35.59 18.99 -11.40
N THR A 751 34.75 19.64 -10.60
CA THR A 751 35.00 21.00 -10.11
C THR A 751 36.15 21.00 -9.10
N PHE A 752 36.22 19.99 -8.24
CA PHE A 752 37.37 19.74 -7.35
C PHE A 752 38.65 19.35 -8.10
N ASP A 753 38.57 18.52 -9.15
CA ASP A 753 39.71 18.19 -10.02
C ASP A 753 40.30 19.48 -10.65
N ASN A 754 39.45 20.39 -11.14
CA ASN A 754 39.90 21.67 -11.68
C ASN A 754 40.51 22.61 -10.62
N LEU A 755 39.89 22.73 -9.43
CA LEU A 755 40.39 23.59 -8.34
C LEU A 755 41.75 23.12 -7.80
N SER A 756 41.89 21.82 -7.51
CA SER A 756 43.13 21.23 -7.02
C SER A 756 44.29 21.30 -8.02
N SER A 757 44.00 21.29 -9.33
CA SER A 757 44.99 21.57 -10.38
C SER A 757 45.51 23.01 -10.39
N TYR A 758 44.79 23.94 -9.76
CA TYR A 758 45.17 25.36 -9.70
C TYR A 758 46.05 25.66 -8.46
N ASP A 759 45.69 25.15 -7.28
CA ASP A 759 46.45 25.41 -6.04
C ASP A 759 47.78 24.64 -5.96
N THR A 760 47.92 23.51 -6.67
CA THR A 760 49.22 22.81 -6.80
C THR A 760 50.29 23.61 -7.56
N SER A 761 49.96 24.81 -8.07
CA SER A 761 50.92 25.76 -8.66
C SER A 761 51.54 26.77 -7.68
N ARG A 762 51.16 26.77 -6.38
CA ARG A 762 51.44 27.89 -5.46
C ARG A 762 52.20 27.56 -4.16
N THR A 763 53.09 26.59 -4.18
CA THR A 763 54.00 26.29 -3.04
C THR A 763 55.48 26.19 -3.43
N SER A 764 55.98 27.08 -4.29
CA SER A 764 57.44 27.24 -4.48
C SER A 764 57.85 28.60 -5.06
N GLU A 765 57.88 29.65 -4.21
CA GLU A 765 58.84 30.75 -4.43
C GLU A 765 59.27 31.39 -3.11
N ALA A 766 60.58 31.43 -2.87
CA ALA A 766 61.18 32.11 -1.73
C ALA A 766 62.10 33.22 -2.23
N VAL A 767 61.73 34.47 -1.90
CA VAL A 767 62.65 35.62 -1.79
C VAL A 767 63.41 35.99 -3.08
N MET A 768 62.85 36.89 -3.91
CA MET A 768 63.40 38.25 -4.16
C MET A 768 62.55 39.11 -5.11
N LYS A 769 62.75 40.43 -5.00
CA LYS A 769 62.31 41.51 -5.92
C LYS A 769 63.49 41.90 -6.84
N PRO A 770 63.32 42.71 -7.92
CA PRO A 770 62.13 42.91 -8.77
C PRO A 770 62.46 43.07 -10.30
N THR A 771 61.42 43.43 -11.09
CA THR A 771 61.46 44.30 -12.31
C THR A 771 61.63 43.70 -13.73
N ILE A 772 61.10 44.45 -14.71
CA ILE A 772 61.32 44.42 -16.17
C ILE A 772 60.45 43.43 -17.00
N ASN A 773 59.20 43.87 -17.20
CA ASN A 773 58.44 43.93 -18.48
C ASN A 773 59.29 44.15 -19.77
N PRO A 774 58.74 44.00 -21.02
CA PRO A 774 57.46 43.42 -21.46
C PRO A 774 57.58 42.64 -22.82
N ILE A 775 56.48 42.55 -23.59
CA ILE A 775 56.39 42.39 -25.08
C ILE A 775 56.70 40.99 -25.66
N SER A 776 55.98 40.44 -26.66
CA SER A 776 54.58 40.58 -27.16
C SER A 776 54.34 39.55 -28.29
N ALA A 777 53.09 39.38 -28.75
CA ALA A 777 52.66 39.10 -30.15
C ALA A 777 53.27 37.89 -30.93
N ALA A 778 52.55 37.10 -31.73
CA ALA A 778 51.17 36.95 -32.19
C ALA A 778 51.23 35.94 -33.39
N ALA A 779 50.07 35.53 -33.91
CA ALA A 779 49.86 34.95 -35.26
C ALA A 779 50.52 33.58 -35.59
N ALA A 780 49.99 32.75 -36.50
CA ALA A 780 48.65 32.56 -37.06
C ALA A 780 48.62 31.27 -37.92
N ALA A 781 47.44 30.86 -38.38
CA ALA A 781 47.19 30.11 -39.63
C ALA A 781 47.81 28.69 -39.83
N ALA A 782 46.95 27.69 -39.61
CA ALA A 782 46.66 26.53 -40.47
C ALA A 782 47.51 26.20 -41.73
N ALA A 783 47.84 24.91 -41.88
CA ALA A 783 47.73 24.12 -43.13
C ALA A 783 47.78 22.61 -42.80
N ALA A 784 47.62 21.72 -43.79
CA ALA A 784 47.53 20.27 -43.57
C ALA A 784 48.30 19.41 -44.60
N ALA A 785 48.51 18.14 -44.20
CA ALA A 785 48.71 16.93 -45.02
C ALA A 785 50.09 16.60 -45.65
N SER A 786 50.36 15.28 -45.68
CA SER A 786 51.28 14.53 -46.59
C SER A 786 52.81 14.66 -46.38
N SER A 787 53.68 13.70 -46.75
CA SER A 787 53.56 12.23 -46.96
C SER A 787 54.96 11.57 -47.16
N ALA A 788 55.00 10.32 -47.66
CA ALA A 788 56.17 9.49 -48.06
C ALA A 788 57.01 8.82 -46.94
N GLY A 789 57.65 7.65 -47.13
CA GLY A 789 57.50 6.64 -48.21
C GLY A 789 58.83 6.07 -48.78
N LEU A 790 58.90 4.74 -49.03
CA LEU A 790 59.86 3.93 -49.86
C LEU A 790 59.56 2.41 -49.59
N ALA A 791 59.21 1.55 -50.56
CA ALA A 791 60.02 0.73 -51.51
C ALA A 791 60.57 -0.60 -50.90
N ASP A 792 60.74 -1.76 -51.59
CA ASP A 792 60.73 -2.16 -53.02
C ASP A 792 60.38 -3.68 -53.24
N ARG A 793 60.18 -4.12 -54.51
CA ARG A 793 60.26 -5.50 -55.11
C ARG A 793 59.22 -6.62 -54.85
N GLY A 794 58.82 -7.31 -55.93
CA GLY A 794 58.26 -8.69 -55.92
C GLY A 794 57.33 -9.03 -57.12
N SER A 795 57.26 -10.30 -57.57
CA SER A 795 56.40 -10.79 -58.69
C SER A 795 56.30 -12.34 -58.66
N SER A 796 55.52 -13.09 -59.49
CA SER A 796 54.76 -12.78 -60.72
C SER A 796 53.57 -13.73 -61.00
N VAL A 797 52.56 -13.22 -61.73
CA VAL A 797 51.61 -13.86 -62.69
C VAL A 797 51.52 -15.41 -62.80
N VAL A 798 50.29 -15.97 -62.74
CA VAL A 798 49.64 -16.90 -63.71
C VAL A 798 48.22 -17.30 -63.23
N SER A 799 47.35 -17.80 -64.12
CA SER A 799 45.90 -18.07 -63.90
C SER A 799 45.34 -19.19 -64.81
N ILE A 800 44.06 -19.58 -64.62
CA ILE A 800 43.11 -20.26 -65.57
C ILE A 800 42.76 -21.76 -65.33
N THR A 801 41.44 -22.08 -65.46
CA THR A 801 40.74 -23.40 -65.59
C THR A 801 40.78 -24.46 -64.45
N GLY A 802 39.77 -25.32 -64.27
CA GLY A 802 38.39 -25.32 -64.85
C GLY A 802 37.66 -26.69 -64.91
N MET A 803 36.37 -26.63 -65.29
CA MET A 803 35.45 -27.70 -65.77
C MET A 803 34.67 -28.62 -64.80
N ASN A 804 33.49 -29.04 -65.30
CA ASN A 804 32.38 -29.74 -64.63
C ASN A 804 32.50 -31.29 -64.66
N GLY A 805 31.63 -31.99 -63.91
CA GLY A 805 31.30 -33.42 -64.10
C GLY A 805 29.97 -33.78 -63.44
N ASP A 806 29.12 -34.60 -64.09
CA ASP A 806 27.66 -34.62 -63.84
C ASP A 806 27.02 -36.03 -63.69
N ALA A 807 25.82 -36.04 -63.08
CA ALA A 807 24.71 -37.02 -63.20
C ALA A 807 24.82 -38.51 -62.76
N ARG A 808 23.82 -38.93 -61.93
CA ARG A 808 22.83 -40.05 -62.08
C ARG A 808 21.96 -40.13 -60.80
N ASN A 809 20.60 -40.01 -60.83
CA ASN A 809 19.53 -40.95 -61.27
C ASN A 809 19.48 -42.26 -60.44
N LEU A 810 18.35 -42.80 -59.95
CA LEU A 810 16.86 -42.57 -60.04
C LEU A 810 16.21 -43.14 -58.72
N GLY A 811 14.91 -43.05 -58.35
CA GLY A 811 13.69 -42.37 -58.84
C GLY A 811 12.36 -43.04 -58.36
N ASP A 812 11.32 -42.24 -58.04
CA ASP A 812 9.90 -42.62 -57.74
C ASP A 812 9.62 -43.55 -56.51
N VAL A 813 8.41 -43.68 -55.92
CA VAL A 813 6.99 -43.68 -56.42
C VAL A 813 6.00 -42.95 -55.48
N LYS A 814 4.84 -42.51 -56.02
CA LYS A 814 3.71 -41.82 -55.35
C LYS A 814 2.33 -42.41 -55.75
N PRO A 815 1.33 -42.39 -54.87
CA PRO A 815 -0.08 -42.08 -55.25
C PRO A 815 -0.66 -40.94 -54.37
N LYS A 816 -1.44 -39.94 -54.81
CA LYS A 816 -2.18 -39.58 -56.05
C LYS A 816 -3.59 -40.20 -56.19
N ILE A 817 -4.48 -39.45 -56.88
CA ILE A 817 -5.97 -39.55 -57.00
C ILE A 817 -6.65 -38.83 -55.82
N ALA A 818 -7.60 -37.89 -55.98
CA ALA A 818 -8.03 -37.10 -57.16
C ALA A 818 -8.75 -35.79 -56.71
N GLU A 819 -9.24 -34.99 -57.67
CA GLU A 819 -10.11 -33.80 -57.45
C GLU A 819 -11.53 -34.05 -58.00
N GLU A 820 -12.55 -33.46 -57.37
CA GLU A 820 -13.79 -32.86 -57.92
C GLU A 820 -14.70 -32.47 -56.72
N SER A 821 -15.56 -31.45 -56.76
CA SER A 821 -16.11 -30.66 -57.87
C SER A 821 -16.30 -29.17 -57.49
N ASN A 822 -16.63 -28.32 -58.48
CA ASN A 822 -16.84 -26.87 -58.32
C ASN A 822 -18.00 -26.51 -57.37
N ASP A 823 -17.81 -25.47 -56.56
CA ASP A 823 -18.74 -24.33 -56.59
C ASP A 823 -18.04 -22.98 -56.27
N LYS A 824 -18.60 -21.88 -56.79
CA LYS A 824 -17.99 -20.55 -56.82
C LYS A 824 -18.11 -19.82 -55.49
N SER A 825 -17.06 -19.88 -54.67
CA SER A 825 -16.87 -18.92 -53.58
C SER A 825 -15.58 -18.10 -53.79
N LYS A 826 -15.64 -16.79 -53.51
CA LYS A 826 -14.46 -15.91 -53.57
C LYS A 826 -13.37 -16.49 -52.67
N ILE A 827 -12.13 -16.55 -53.15
CA ILE A 827 -10.98 -16.99 -52.33
C ILE A 827 -10.75 -15.95 -51.23
N TRP A 828 -11.27 -16.23 -50.03
CA TRP A 828 -11.00 -15.47 -48.82
C TRP A 828 -9.55 -15.73 -48.42
N LYS A 829 -8.62 -14.88 -48.88
CA LYS A 829 -7.23 -14.92 -48.44
C LYS A 829 -7.20 -14.62 -46.94
N LEU A 830 -6.63 -15.53 -46.15
CA LEU A 830 -6.44 -15.33 -44.72
C LEU A 830 -5.61 -14.07 -44.48
N THR A 831 -6.09 -13.17 -43.61
CA THR A 831 -5.30 -12.02 -43.16
C THR A 831 -4.36 -12.47 -42.05
N GLU A 832 -3.06 -12.36 -42.29
CA GLU A 832 -2.02 -12.66 -41.30
C GLU A 832 -1.27 -11.38 -40.93
N ILE A 833 -1.46 -10.95 -39.69
CA ILE A 833 -0.88 -9.76 -39.08
C ILE A 833 0.46 -10.19 -38.45
N ASN A 834 1.55 -9.75 -39.07
CA ASN A 834 2.92 -10.14 -38.76
C ASN A 834 3.76 -9.00 -38.18
N GLU A 835 3.38 -7.75 -38.44
CA GLU A 835 4.11 -6.55 -38.02
C GLU A 835 3.23 -5.66 -37.13
N PRO A 836 3.79 -4.93 -36.15
CA PRO A 836 3.02 -4.04 -35.29
C PRO A 836 2.27 -2.93 -36.03
N ALA A 837 2.71 -2.54 -37.23
CA ALA A 837 2.04 -1.54 -38.07
C ALA A 837 0.73 -2.05 -38.71
N GLN A 838 0.44 -3.35 -38.63
CA GLN A 838 -0.72 -3.99 -39.28
C GLN A 838 -1.95 -4.10 -38.36
N CYS A 839 -1.87 -3.64 -37.10
CA CYS A 839 -3.00 -3.48 -36.18
C CYS A 839 -2.75 -2.34 -35.19
N ARG A 840 -3.80 -1.78 -34.57
CA ARG A 840 -3.62 -0.86 -33.44
C ARG A 840 -3.51 -1.68 -32.15
N SER A 841 -2.28 -1.89 -31.67
CA SER A 841 -1.98 -2.62 -30.43
C SER A 841 -1.37 -1.70 -29.37
N LEU A 842 -1.85 -1.78 -28.13
CA LEU A 842 -1.36 -0.99 -27.01
C LEU A 842 -0.97 -1.88 -25.82
N ARG A 843 0.32 -2.01 -25.53
CA ARG A 843 0.83 -2.60 -24.28
C ARG A 843 0.51 -1.65 -23.13
N LEU A 844 -0.27 -2.11 -22.15
CA LEU A 844 -0.64 -1.32 -20.98
C LEU A 844 0.57 -1.16 -20.04
N GLN A 845 0.56 -0.07 -19.27
CA GLN A 845 1.71 0.38 -18.47
C GLN A 845 2.20 -0.71 -17.50
N GLU A 846 3.49 -1.01 -17.56
CA GLU A 846 4.09 -2.18 -16.88
C GLU A 846 4.10 -2.01 -15.36
N ASN A 847 3.50 -2.97 -14.66
CA ASN A 847 3.64 -3.08 -13.21
C ASN A 847 4.63 -4.20 -12.89
N LEU A 848 5.87 -3.81 -12.56
CA LEU A 848 7.01 -4.68 -12.24
C LEU A 848 6.75 -5.72 -11.12
N ARG A 849 5.60 -5.65 -10.42
CA ARG A 849 5.17 -6.61 -9.40
C ARG A 849 4.54 -7.88 -9.97
N VAL A 850 4.08 -7.87 -11.21
CA VAL A 850 3.23 -8.92 -11.79
C VAL A 850 4.00 -9.78 -12.78
N THR A 851 4.11 -11.08 -12.49
CA THR A 851 4.80 -12.04 -13.35
C THR A 851 3.89 -12.69 -14.40
N LYS A 852 2.57 -12.74 -14.16
CA LYS A 852 1.61 -13.49 -14.99
C LYS A 852 0.19 -12.95 -14.79
N ILE A 853 -0.54 -12.72 -15.88
CA ILE A 853 -1.97 -12.37 -15.85
C ILE A 853 -2.81 -13.65 -15.89
N SER A 854 -3.67 -13.85 -14.89
CA SER A 854 -4.42 -15.10 -14.69
C SER A 854 -5.92 -14.97 -14.99
N ARG A 855 -6.49 -13.77 -14.82
CA ARG A 855 -7.85 -13.38 -15.26
C ARG A 855 -7.85 -11.95 -15.79
N LEU A 856 -8.76 -11.64 -16.70
CA LEU A 856 -8.88 -10.35 -17.38
C LEU A 856 -10.35 -10.10 -17.75
N ILE A 857 -10.85 -8.87 -17.58
CA ILE A 857 -12.18 -8.43 -18.04
C ILE A 857 -12.14 -6.93 -18.38
N TYR A 858 -13.08 -6.47 -19.18
CA TYR A 858 -13.44 -5.05 -19.25
C TYR A 858 -14.52 -4.73 -18.20
N THR A 859 -14.60 -3.47 -17.75
CA THR A 859 -15.80 -2.98 -17.05
C THR A 859 -17.00 -3.01 -18.00
N ASN A 860 -18.21 -3.25 -17.48
CA ASN A 860 -19.46 -3.30 -18.27
C ASN A 860 -19.69 -1.97 -19.03
N SER A 861 -19.31 -0.85 -18.41
CA SER A 861 -19.29 0.49 -19.01
C SER A 861 -18.27 0.69 -20.14
N GLY A 862 -17.29 -0.21 -20.32
CA GLY A 862 -16.31 -0.15 -21.41
C GLY A 862 -15.24 0.94 -21.26
N ASN A 863 -15.07 1.51 -20.06
CA ASN A 863 -14.10 2.58 -19.79
C ASN A 863 -12.81 2.07 -19.12
N ALA A 864 -12.72 0.79 -18.77
CA ALA A 864 -11.62 0.26 -17.99
C ALA A 864 -11.38 -1.24 -18.22
N VAL A 865 -10.16 -1.68 -17.91
CA VAL A 865 -9.71 -3.08 -17.93
C VAL A 865 -9.30 -3.48 -16.51
N LEU A 866 -9.85 -4.58 -16.01
CA LEU A 866 -9.53 -5.19 -14.72
C LEU A 866 -8.84 -6.54 -14.96
N ALA A 867 -7.61 -6.69 -14.46
CA ALA A 867 -6.87 -7.94 -14.45
C ALA A 867 -6.65 -8.44 -13.02
N LEU A 868 -6.46 -9.75 -12.87
CA LEU A 868 -5.96 -10.39 -11.64
C LEU A 868 -4.70 -11.19 -11.97
N ALA A 869 -3.64 -10.86 -11.25
CA ALA A 869 -2.31 -11.45 -11.41
C ALA A 869 -2.14 -12.75 -10.61
N SER A 870 -1.09 -13.51 -10.94
CA SER A 870 -0.61 -14.68 -10.18
C SER A 870 -0.34 -14.39 -8.70
N ASN A 871 0.13 -13.18 -8.40
CA ASN A 871 0.43 -12.71 -7.03
C ASN A 871 -0.82 -12.25 -6.24
N ALA A 872 -2.02 -12.63 -6.68
CA ALA A 872 -3.31 -12.28 -6.09
C ALA A 872 -3.71 -10.79 -6.09
N ILE A 873 -2.93 -9.90 -6.72
CA ILE A 873 -3.22 -8.47 -6.85
C ILE A 873 -4.08 -8.21 -8.09
N HIS A 874 -5.11 -7.38 -7.96
CA HIS A 874 -5.85 -6.83 -9.11
C HIS A 874 -5.20 -5.55 -9.65
N LEU A 875 -5.19 -5.41 -10.98
CA LEU A 875 -4.78 -4.18 -11.68
C LEU A 875 -5.98 -3.61 -12.44
N LEU A 876 -6.20 -2.30 -12.32
CA LEU A 876 -7.34 -1.60 -12.94
C LEU A 876 -6.85 -0.41 -13.75
N TRP A 877 -6.87 -0.51 -15.07
CA TRP A 877 -6.55 0.60 -15.97
C TRP A 877 -7.84 1.29 -16.39
N LYS A 878 -7.96 2.60 -16.16
CA LYS A 878 -9.14 3.40 -16.55
C LYS A 878 -8.76 4.41 -17.64
N TRP A 879 -9.56 4.50 -18.69
CA TRP A 879 -9.48 5.56 -19.68
C TRP A 879 -10.25 6.77 -19.15
N GLN A 880 -9.64 7.95 -19.23
CA GLN A 880 -10.29 9.21 -18.89
C GLN A 880 -10.92 9.85 -20.13
N ARG A 881 -11.99 10.62 -19.93
CA ARG A 881 -12.59 11.46 -20.97
C ARG A 881 -11.79 12.75 -21.10
N ASN A 882 -11.19 12.99 -22.27
CA ASN A 882 -10.41 14.18 -22.58
C ASN A 882 -10.46 14.49 -24.09
N ASP A 883 -9.78 15.52 -24.56
CA ASP A 883 -9.83 15.96 -25.97
C ASP A 883 -9.35 14.89 -26.98
N ARG A 884 -8.51 13.95 -26.53
CA ARG A 884 -8.02 12.81 -27.33
C ARG A 884 -8.90 11.56 -27.21
N ASN A 885 -9.75 11.48 -26.19
CA ASN A 885 -10.72 10.41 -25.96
C ASN A 885 -12.05 11.01 -25.51
N SER A 886 -12.79 11.60 -26.46
CA SER A 886 -14.06 12.28 -26.21
C SER A 886 -15.19 11.34 -25.76
N ALA A 887 -15.01 10.03 -25.93
CA ALA A 887 -15.93 8.99 -25.46
C ALA A 887 -15.61 8.48 -24.04
N GLY A 888 -14.34 8.57 -23.60
CA GLY A 888 -13.87 7.98 -22.34
C GLY A 888 -13.88 6.44 -22.30
N LYS A 889 -14.10 5.78 -23.43
CA LYS A 889 -14.02 4.31 -23.56
C LYS A 889 -12.57 3.84 -23.62
N ALA A 890 -12.36 2.53 -23.45
CA ALA A 890 -11.07 1.92 -23.71
C ALA A 890 -10.69 2.01 -25.20
N THR A 891 -9.43 2.33 -25.48
CA THR A 891 -8.87 2.26 -26.84
C THR A 891 -7.36 2.04 -26.84
N ALA A 892 -6.87 1.34 -27.87
CA ALA A 892 -5.45 1.22 -28.18
C ALA A 892 -4.80 2.56 -28.59
N SER A 893 -5.59 3.55 -29.00
CA SER A 893 -5.07 4.84 -29.50
C SER A 893 -4.71 5.85 -28.40
N VAL A 894 -5.09 5.56 -27.14
CA VAL A 894 -4.87 6.46 -25.99
C VAL A 894 -4.46 5.63 -24.78
N LEU A 895 -3.35 6.00 -24.12
CA LEU A 895 -2.90 5.34 -22.90
C LEU A 895 -3.91 5.54 -21.74
N PRO A 896 -4.34 4.47 -21.04
CA PRO A 896 -5.09 4.60 -19.79
C PRO A 896 -4.20 5.03 -18.63
N GLN A 897 -4.84 5.50 -17.57
CA GLN A 897 -4.21 5.61 -16.26
C GLN A 897 -4.34 4.28 -15.52
N LEU A 898 -3.25 3.74 -14.96
CA LEU A 898 -3.34 2.72 -13.91
C LEU A 898 -3.97 3.37 -12.67
N TRP A 899 -5.20 2.97 -12.36
CA TRP A 899 -6.00 3.59 -11.31
C TRP A 899 -5.72 2.92 -9.96
N GLN A 900 -5.41 3.74 -8.96
CA GLN A 900 -5.28 3.37 -7.56
C GLN A 900 -5.97 4.44 -6.70
N PRO A 901 -6.58 4.09 -5.56
CA PRO A 901 -7.17 5.07 -4.66
C PRO A 901 -6.10 5.88 -3.94
N THR A 902 -6.44 7.11 -3.54
CA THR A 902 -5.55 8.01 -2.76
C THR A 902 -5.14 7.45 -1.39
N SER A 903 -5.81 6.40 -0.91
CA SER A 903 -5.44 5.64 0.29
C SER A 903 -4.23 4.72 0.10
N GLY A 904 -3.76 4.49 -1.12
CA GLY A 904 -2.66 3.55 -1.43
C GLY A 904 -3.02 2.06 -1.26
N ILE A 905 -4.27 1.74 -0.92
CA ILE A 905 -4.78 0.37 -0.75
C ILE A 905 -4.82 -0.34 -2.11
N LEU A 906 -4.42 -1.61 -2.16
CA LEU A 906 -4.53 -2.49 -3.33
C LEU A 906 -5.64 -3.54 -3.11
N MET A 907 -6.36 -3.93 -4.16
CA MET A 907 -7.27 -5.09 -4.11
C MET A 907 -6.46 -6.39 -4.24
N THR A 908 -5.99 -6.90 -3.11
CA THR A 908 -5.27 -8.17 -3.03
C THR A 908 -6.17 -9.23 -2.41
N ASN A 909 -6.30 -10.40 -3.04
CA ASN A 909 -7.03 -11.53 -2.46
C ASN A 909 -6.26 -12.19 -1.31
N ASP A 910 -7.01 -12.86 -0.44
CA ASP A 910 -6.46 -13.82 0.52
C ASP A 910 -5.82 -15.01 -0.23
N VAL A 911 -4.62 -15.41 0.22
CA VAL A 911 -3.83 -16.53 -0.30
C VAL A 911 -3.45 -17.40 0.89
N ALA A 912 -4.07 -18.58 0.98
CA ALA A 912 -3.77 -19.56 2.02
C ALA A 912 -2.40 -20.21 1.83
N ASP A 913 -1.94 -21.03 2.79
CA ASP A 913 -0.68 -21.81 2.76
C ASP A 913 -0.61 -22.89 1.63
N THR A 914 -1.49 -22.82 0.63
CA THR A 914 -1.49 -23.67 -0.56
C THR A 914 -0.47 -23.14 -1.57
N ASN A 915 0.17 -24.02 -2.34
CA ASN A 915 1.16 -23.61 -3.34
C ASN A 915 0.54 -22.61 -4.35
N PRO A 916 1.05 -21.37 -4.51
CA PRO A 916 0.41 -20.35 -5.34
C PRO A 916 0.37 -20.69 -6.84
N GLU A 917 1.10 -21.71 -7.30
CA GLU A 917 1.00 -22.25 -8.67
C GLU A 917 -0.20 -23.21 -8.86
N GLU A 918 -0.74 -23.78 -7.78
CA GLU A 918 -1.88 -24.72 -7.80
C GLU A 918 -3.23 -24.00 -7.57
N ALA A 919 -3.21 -22.84 -6.91
CA ALA A 919 -4.40 -22.02 -6.70
C ALA A 919 -5.00 -21.53 -8.03
N VAL A 920 -6.30 -21.73 -8.23
CA VAL A 920 -7.02 -21.27 -9.43
C VAL A 920 -7.69 -19.92 -9.15
N PRO A 921 -7.11 -18.77 -9.56
CA PRO A 921 -7.70 -17.47 -9.31
C PRO A 921 -9.01 -17.28 -10.09
N CYS A 922 -9.98 -16.62 -9.47
CA CYS A 922 -11.24 -16.28 -10.11
C CYS A 922 -11.79 -14.94 -9.59
N PHE A 923 -12.53 -14.23 -10.43
CA PHE A 923 -13.32 -13.08 -10.02
C PHE A 923 -14.61 -12.97 -10.84
N ALA A 924 -15.58 -12.24 -10.30
CA ALA A 924 -16.77 -11.78 -11.02
C ALA A 924 -17.00 -10.28 -10.70
N LEU A 925 -17.32 -9.50 -11.72
CA LEU A 925 -17.60 -8.06 -11.62
C LEU A 925 -19.10 -7.82 -11.51
N SER A 926 -19.54 -6.89 -10.65
CA SER A 926 -20.94 -6.51 -10.56
C SER A 926 -21.39 -5.73 -11.82
N LYS A 927 -22.66 -5.87 -12.22
CA LYS A 927 -23.22 -5.22 -13.43
C LYS A 927 -23.03 -3.70 -13.51
N ASN A 928 -22.84 -3.05 -12.37
CA ASN A 928 -22.68 -1.60 -12.21
C ASN A 928 -21.21 -1.17 -11.96
N ASP A 929 -20.24 -2.05 -12.23
CA ASP A 929 -18.79 -1.82 -12.10
C ASP A 929 -18.30 -1.35 -10.71
N SER A 930 -19.17 -1.44 -9.69
CA SER A 930 -18.95 -0.87 -8.36
C SER A 930 -18.27 -1.84 -7.40
N TYR A 931 -18.42 -3.15 -7.64
CA TYR A 931 -17.90 -4.21 -6.79
C TYR A 931 -17.28 -5.34 -7.62
N VAL A 932 -16.19 -5.92 -7.13
CA VAL A 932 -15.64 -7.18 -7.63
C VAL A 932 -15.62 -8.20 -6.49
N MET A 933 -16.08 -9.41 -6.75
CA MET A 933 -15.91 -10.55 -5.86
C MET A 933 -14.82 -11.46 -6.42
N SER A 934 -13.84 -11.85 -5.61
CA SER A 934 -12.67 -12.60 -6.08
C SER A 934 -12.08 -13.54 -5.03
N ALA A 935 -11.35 -14.56 -5.50
CA ALA A 935 -10.57 -15.49 -4.68
C ALA A 935 -9.27 -15.90 -5.39
N SER A 936 -8.27 -16.34 -4.62
CA SER A 936 -6.98 -16.85 -5.11
C SER A 936 -6.44 -17.96 -4.19
N GLY A 937 -7.25 -19.00 -3.99
CA GLY A 937 -6.97 -20.11 -3.08
C GLY A 937 -7.42 -19.87 -1.63
N GLY A 938 -7.29 -18.63 -1.13
CA GLY A 938 -7.88 -18.20 0.15
C GLY A 938 -9.37 -17.84 0.05
N LYS A 939 -9.87 -17.12 1.07
CA LYS A 939 -11.28 -16.71 1.21
C LYS A 939 -11.79 -15.87 0.03
N ILE A 940 -13.08 -16.01 -0.25
CA ILE A 940 -13.76 -15.19 -1.26
C ILE A 940 -13.97 -13.79 -0.70
N SER A 941 -13.40 -12.77 -1.33
CA SER A 941 -13.40 -11.38 -0.87
C SER A 941 -14.24 -10.49 -1.77
N LEU A 942 -15.03 -9.59 -1.19
CA LEU A 942 -15.81 -8.58 -1.92
C LEU A 942 -15.13 -7.21 -1.77
N PHE A 943 -14.67 -6.62 -2.88
CA PHE A 943 -13.98 -5.33 -2.90
C PHE A 943 -14.83 -4.23 -3.54
N ASN A 944 -14.62 -3.00 -3.08
CA ASN A 944 -15.20 -1.79 -3.65
C ASN A 944 -14.28 -1.18 -4.74
N MET A 945 -14.76 -1.08 -5.98
CA MET A 945 -13.98 -0.64 -7.16
C MET A 945 -13.59 0.85 -7.18
N MET A 946 -14.01 1.63 -6.17
CA MET A 946 -13.72 3.06 -6.00
C MET A 946 -12.85 3.37 -4.78
N THR A 947 -12.59 2.38 -3.91
CA THR A 947 -11.76 2.58 -2.70
C THR A 947 -10.75 1.45 -2.44
N PHE A 948 -10.86 0.35 -3.20
CA PHE A 948 -10.12 -0.92 -3.06
C PHE A 948 -10.20 -1.59 -1.68
N LYS A 949 -11.05 -1.09 -0.77
CA LYS A 949 -11.31 -1.72 0.52
C LYS A 949 -12.12 -3.00 0.33
N THR A 950 -11.68 -4.05 1.02
CA THR A 950 -12.49 -5.25 1.27
C THR A 950 -13.69 -4.85 2.13
N MET A 951 -14.90 -5.12 1.64
CA MET A 951 -16.15 -4.86 2.36
C MET A 951 -16.53 -6.02 3.27
N THR A 952 -16.22 -7.25 2.86
CA THR A 952 -16.49 -8.50 3.59
C THR A 952 -15.73 -9.66 2.94
N THR A 953 -15.55 -10.75 3.68
CA THR A 953 -14.92 -12.01 3.23
C THR A 953 -15.78 -13.20 3.62
N PHE A 954 -16.03 -14.10 2.68
CA PHE A 954 -16.90 -15.26 2.82
C PHE A 954 -16.11 -16.58 2.77
N MET A 955 -16.68 -17.63 3.38
CA MET A 955 -16.25 -19.04 3.31
C MET A 955 -14.81 -19.34 3.79
N PRO A 956 -14.64 -19.79 5.05
CA PRO A 956 -13.43 -20.45 5.55
C PRO A 956 -13.67 -21.94 5.92
N PRO A 957 -12.66 -22.83 5.88
CA PRO A 957 -11.46 -22.86 5.02
C PRO A 957 -11.78 -23.73 3.76
N PRO A 958 -10.94 -24.64 3.18
CA PRO A 958 -11.23 -25.24 1.86
C PRO A 958 -12.48 -26.16 1.86
N PRO A 959 -13.13 -26.37 0.69
CA PRO A 959 -12.57 -26.30 -0.67
C PRO A 959 -12.33 -24.88 -1.19
N ALA A 960 -11.32 -24.71 -2.04
CA ALA A 960 -11.06 -23.43 -2.72
C ALA A 960 -12.10 -23.17 -3.83
N ALA A 961 -12.39 -21.88 -4.07
CA ALA A 961 -13.22 -21.44 -5.20
C ALA A 961 -12.37 -21.30 -6.48
N THR A 962 -12.84 -21.91 -7.57
CA THR A 962 -12.17 -21.97 -8.87
C THR A 962 -12.86 -21.13 -9.95
N PHE A 963 -14.14 -20.79 -9.76
CA PHE A 963 -14.93 -19.96 -10.66
C PHE A 963 -16.05 -19.22 -9.92
N LEU A 964 -16.43 -18.03 -10.40
CA LEU A 964 -17.51 -17.20 -9.82
C LEU A 964 -18.41 -16.67 -10.93
N ALA A 965 -19.74 -16.68 -10.71
CA ALA A 965 -20.72 -16.09 -11.62
C ALA A 965 -21.91 -15.49 -10.87
N PHE A 966 -22.22 -14.22 -11.12
CA PHE A 966 -23.45 -13.57 -10.62
C PHE A 966 -24.69 -14.11 -11.34
N HIS A 967 -25.79 -14.29 -10.60
CA HIS A 967 -27.08 -14.63 -11.19
C HIS A 967 -27.65 -13.44 -12.00
N PRO A 968 -28.15 -13.64 -13.23
CA PRO A 968 -28.47 -12.53 -14.13
C PRO A 968 -29.73 -11.75 -13.75
N GLN A 969 -30.54 -12.21 -12.80
CA GLN A 969 -31.73 -11.50 -12.32
C GLN A 969 -31.68 -11.09 -10.85
N ASP A 970 -30.77 -11.67 -10.04
CA ASP A 970 -30.68 -11.39 -8.61
C ASP A 970 -29.21 -11.22 -8.21
N ASN A 971 -28.78 -9.97 -8.00
CA ASN A 971 -27.39 -9.65 -7.64
C ASN A 971 -26.98 -10.22 -6.26
N ASN A 972 -27.93 -10.71 -5.45
CA ASN A 972 -27.65 -11.37 -4.18
C ASN A 972 -27.21 -12.84 -4.36
N ILE A 973 -27.53 -13.47 -5.50
CA ILE A 973 -27.21 -14.88 -5.77
C ILE A 973 -25.94 -14.98 -6.62
N ILE A 974 -25.02 -15.83 -6.18
CA ILE A 974 -23.78 -16.16 -6.89
C ILE A 974 -23.65 -17.68 -6.99
N ALA A 975 -23.26 -18.17 -8.17
CA ALA A 975 -22.78 -19.53 -8.35
C ALA A 975 -21.26 -19.57 -8.19
N ILE A 976 -20.80 -20.36 -7.23
CA ILE A 976 -19.39 -20.53 -6.85
C ILE A 976 -18.98 -21.93 -7.27
N GLY A 977 -18.06 -22.03 -8.25
CA GLY A 977 -17.44 -23.27 -8.66
C GLY A 977 -16.33 -23.62 -7.67
N MET A 978 -16.30 -24.86 -7.20
CA MET A 978 -15.35 -25.33 -6.19
C MET A 978 -14.36 -26.36 -6.77
N ASP A 979 -13.23 -26.54 -6.07
CA ASP A 979 -12.27 -27.57 -6.40
C ASP A 979 -12.78 -29.00 -6.06
N ASP A 980 -13.67 -29.15 -5.07
CA ASP A 980 -14.31 -30.42 -4.67
C ASP A 980 -15.35 -30.98 -5.67
N SER A 981 -15.29 -30.57 -6.94
CA SER A 981 -16.25 -30.83 -8.02
C SER A 981 -17.69 -30.30 -7.82
N THR A 982 -17.95 -29.55 -6.74
CA THR A 982 -19.29 -29.03 -6.46
C THR A 982 -19.47 -27.58 -6.90
N ILE A 983 -20.72 -27.16 -7.03
CA ILE A 983 -21.09 -25.76 -7.29
C ILE A 983 -21.97 -25.33 -6.12
N GLN A 984 -21.63 -24.22 -5.46
CA GLN A 984 -22.44 -23.67 -4.37
C GLN A 984 -23.22 -22.47 -4.90
N ILE A 985 -24.54 -22.52 -4.75
CA ILE A 985 -25.44 -21.39 -5.00
C ILE A 985 -25.57 -20.66 -3.67
N TYR A 986 -24.98 -19.48 -3.58
CA TYR A 986 -24.77 -18.75 -2.34
C TYR A 986 -25.50 -17.40 -2.36
N ASN A 987 -26.04 -16.98 -1.21
CA ASN A 987 -26.80 -15.74 -1.04
C ASN A 987 -26.03 -14.75 -0.17
N VAL A 988 -25.39 -13.79 -0.83
CA VAL A 988 -24.49 -12.77 -0.26
C VAL A 988 -25.17 -11.91 0.82
N ARG A 989 -26.50 -11.76 0.76
CA ARG A 989 -27.26 -10.87 1.66
C ARG A 989 -27.56 -11.47 3.04
N VAL A 990 -27.55 -12.78 3.16
CA VAL A 990 -27.87 -13.52 4.40
C VAL A 990 -26.74 -14.42 4.88
N ASP A 991 -25.67 -14.56 4.09
CA ASP A 991 -24.53 -15.45 4.35
C ASP A 991 -24.90 -16.94 4.40
N GLU A 992 -25.74 -17.39 3.45
CA GLU A 992 -26.24 -18.77 3.39
C GLU A 992 -26.06 -19.41 2.00
N VAL A 993 -25.74 -20.70 1.99
CA VAL A 993 -25.75 -21.55 0.78
C VAL A 993 -27.18 -22.01 0.51
N LYS A 994 -27.82 -21.48 -0.54
CA LYS A 994 -29.16 -21.88 -1.01
C LYS A 994 -29.19 -23.31 -1.57
N SER A 995 -28.12 -23.76 -2.23
CA SER A 995 -28.01 -25.12 -2.79
C SER A 995 -26.56 -25.52 -3.05
N LYS A 996 -26.23 -26.82 -2.98
CA LYS A 996 -24.91 -27.37 -3.33
C LYS A 996 -25.05 -28.44 -4.40
N LEU A 997 -24.75 -28.07 -5.64
CA LEU A 997 -24.88 -28.92 -6.83
C LEU A 997 -23.75 -29.95 -6.85
N LYS A 998 -24.08 -31.20 -7.17
CA LYS A 998 -23.13 -32.30 -7.37
C LYS A 998 -23.40 -32.96 -8.71
N GLY A 999 -22.37 -33.14 -9.52
CA GLY A 999 -22.56 -33.73 -10.85
C GLY A 999 -21.38 -33.70 -11.80
N HIS A 1000 -20.28 -33.03 -11.46
CA HIS A 1000 -18.96 -33.26 -12.06
C HIS A 1000 -18.15 -34.23 -11.19
N SER A 1001 -17.05 -34.73 -11.74
CA SER A 1001 -16.11 -35.69 -11.12
C SER A 1001 -14.73 -35.09 -10.80
N LYS A 1002 -14.48 -33.85 -11.24
CA LYS A 1002 -13.30 -33.03 -10.95
C LYS A 1002 -13.72 -31.57 -10.72
N ARG A 1003 -12.78 -30.72 -10.30
CA ARG A 1003 -12.97 -29.27 -10.09
C ARG A 1003 -13.78 -28.60 -11.20
N ILE A 1004 -14.58 -27.63 -10.79
CA ILE A 1004 -15.35 -26.77 -11.71
C ILE A 1004 -14.38 -25.82 -12.43
N THR A 1005 -14.58 -25.62 -13.73
CA THR A 1005 -13.69 -24.80 -14.58
C THR A 1005 -14.42 -23.70 -15.35
N GLY A 1006 -15.76 -23.74 -15.41
CA GLY A 1006 -16.55 -22.64 -15.98
C GLY A 1006 -18.02 -22.71 -15.57
N LEU A 1007 -18.62 -21.53 -15.36
CA LEU A 1007 -20.04 -21.32 -15.04
C LEU A 1007 -20.59 -20.18 -15.90
N ALA A 1008 -21.76 -20.37 -16.50
CA ALA A 1008 -22.46 -19.33 -17.26
C ALA A 1008 -23.98 -19.48 -17.13
N PHE A 1009 -24.71 -18.37 -16.98
CA PHE A 1009 -26.17 -18.37 -16.88
C PHE A 1009 -26.84 -17.92 -18.19
N SER A 1010 -27.98 -18.54 -18.54
CA SER A 1010 -28.93 -18.02 -19.52
C SER A 1010 -30.19 -17.50 -18.82
N HIS A 1011 -30.46 -16.22 -18.99
CA HIS A 1011 -31.65 -15.57 -18.44
C HIS A 1011 -32.91 -15.77 -19.30
N VAL A 1012 -32.76 -16.31 -20.51
CA VAL A 1012 -33.87 -16.62 -21.44
C VAL A 1012 -34.37 -18.05 -21.23
N LEU A 1013 -33.46 -18.99 -20.97
CA LEU A 1013 -33.79 -20.39 -20.72
C LEU A 1013 -33.92 -20.73 -19.21
N ASN A 1014 -33.59 -19.79 -18.34
CA ASN A 1014 -33.53 -19.94 -16.88
C ASN A 1014 -32.67 -21.14 -16.42
N VAL A 1015 -31.46 -21.23 -16.98
CA VAL A 1015 -30.51 -22.32 -16.69
C VAL A 1015 -29.10 -21.81 -16.37
N LEU A 1016 -28.42 -22.56 -15.51
CA LEU A 1016 -26.98 -22.51 -15.33
C LEU A 1016 -26.34 -23.62 -16.20
N VAL A 1017 -25.28 -23.28 -16.93
CA VAL A 1017 -24.40 -24.24 -17.61
C VAL A 1017 -23.08 -24.27 -16.85
N SER A 1018 -22.60 -25.47 -16.54
CA SER A 1018 -21.30 -25.69 -15.91
C SER A 1018 -20.40 -26.61 -16.72
N SER A 1019 -19.09 -26.44 -16.53
CA SER A 1019 -18.04 -27.26 -17.11
C SER A 1019 -16.97 -27.56 -16.06
N GLY A 1020 -16.33 -28.73 -16.16
CA GLY A 1020 -15.28 -29.17 -15.24
C GLY A 1020 -14.02 -29.66 -15.96
N ALA A 1021 -12.96 -29.89 -15.18
CA ALA A 1021 -11.70 -30.48 -15.65
C ALA A 1021 -11.83 -31.98 -16.03
N ASP A 1022 -13.05 -32.52 -15.98
CA ASP A 1022 -13.46 -33.84 -16.48
C ASP A 1022 -13.99 -33.80 -17.92
N ALA A 1023 -13.92 -32.64 -18.57
CA ALA A 1023 -14.47 -32.38 -19.91
C ALA A 1023 -15.97 -32.73 -20.02
N GLN A 1024 -16.70 -32.70 -18.90
CA GLN A 1024 -18.16 -32.79 -18.89
C GLN A 1024 -18.76 -31.38 -18.97
N LEU A 1025 -19.91 -31.29 -19.65
CA LEU A 1025 -20.84 -30.16 -19.57
C LEU A 1025 -22.09 -30.61 -18.81
N CYS A 1026 -22.59 -29.78 -17.90
CA CYS A 1026 -23.86 -30.00 -17.21
C CYS A 1026 -24.79 -28.79 -17.38
N VAL A 1027 -26.09 -29.03 -17.50
CA VAL A 1027 -27.14 -28.00 -17.56
C VAL A 1027 -28.05 -28.18 -16.35
N TRP A 1028 -28.30 -27.10 -15.62
CA TRP A 1028 -29.06 -27.06 -14.36
C TRP A 1028 -30.22 -26.08 -14.47
N ASN A 1029 -31.39 -26.43 -13.94
CA ASN A 1029 -32.50 -25.50 -13.77
C ASN A 1029 -32.12 -24.40 -12.76
N SER A 1030 -32.38 -23.12 -13.03
CA SER A 1030 -32.14 -22.04 -12.06
C SER A 1030 -33.24 -21.87 -11.00
N ASP A 1031 -34.46 -22.39 -11.23
CA ASP A 1031 -35.54 -22.34 -10.23
C ASP A 1031 -35.35 -23.38 -9.12
N GLY A 1032 -35.10 -24.64 -9.51
CA GLY A 1032 -34.99 -25.78 -8.60
C GLY A 1032 -33.56 -26.31 -8.39
N TRP A 1033 -32.57 -25.80 -9.12
CA TRP A 1033 -31.16 -26.23 -9.05
C TRP A 1033 -30.89 -27.70 -9.45
N GLU A 1034 -31.86 -28.36 -10.09
CA GLU A 1034 -31.78 -29.74 -10.55
C GLU A 1034 -30.97 -29.90 -11.84
N LYS A 1035 -30.21 -30.99 -11.94
CA LYS A 1035 -29.39 -31.35 -13.12
C LYS A 1035 -30.28 -31.86 -14.26
N GLN A 1036 -30.65 -30.99 -15.19
CA GLN A 1036 -31.46 -31.37 -16.35
C GLN A 1036 -30.73 -32.33 -17.28
N ARG A 1037 -29.48 -32.02 -17.66
CA ARG A 1037 -28.71 -32.75 -18.69
C ARG A 1037 -27.22 -32.74 -18.43
N ASN A 1038 -26.50 -33.67 -19.06
CA ASN A 1038 -25.05 -33.62 -19.20
C ASN A 1038 -24.55 -34.29 -20.48
N ARG A 1039 -23.33 -33.96 -20.90
CA ARG A 1039 -22.62 -34.57 -22.03
C ARG A 1039 -21.11 -34.39 -21.84
N PHE A 1040 -20.33 -35.42 -22.16
CA PHE A 1040 -18.87 -35.30 -22.25
C PHE A 1040 -18.46 -34.75 -23.62
N LEU A 1041 -17.36 -34.00 -23.67
CA LEU A 1041 -16.80 -33.50 -24.91
C LEU A 1041 -16.15 -34.62 -25.74
N PRO A 1042 -16.32 -34.65 -27.07
CA PRO A 1042 -15.63 -35.60 -27.94
C PRO A 1042 -14.16 -35.20 -28.10
N ILE A 1043 -13.29 -35.68 -27.21
CA ILE A 1043 -11.84 -35.45 -27.29
C ILE A 1043 -11.25 -36.34 -28.41
N PRO A 1044 -10.48 -35.78 -29.37
CA PRO A 1044 -9.85 -36.58 -30.42
C PRO A 1044 -8.85 -37.62 -29.86
N PRO A 1045 -8.88 -38.88 -30.31
CA PRO A 1045 -7.93 -39.90 -29.87
C PRO A 1045 -6.51 -39.54 -30.29
N GLY A 1046 -5.53 -39.83 -29.42
CA GLY A 1046 -4.10 -39.55 -29.65
C GLY A 1046 -3.58 -38.25 -29.03
N ARG A 1047 -4.44 -37.37 -28.50
CA ARG A 1047 -4.03 -36.29 -27.60
C ARG A 1047 -4.50 -36.61 -26.18
N THR A 1048 -3.60 -37.09 -25.32
CA THR A 1048 -3.86 -37.16 -23.88
C THR A 1048 -4.00 -35.73 -23.33
N PRO A 1049 -5.11 -35.36 -22.69
CA PRO A 1049 -5.27 -34.01 -22.15
C PRO A 1049 -4.19 -33.68 -21.13
N SER A 1050 -3.83 -32.40 -21.01
CA SER A 1050 -2.95 -31.96 -19.93
C SER A 1050 -3.57 -32.25 -18.55
N SER A 1051 -2.75 -32.39 -17.52
CA SER A 1051 -3.23 -32.57 -16.13
C SER A 1051 -4.05 -31.38 -15.61
N GLN A 1052 -4.04 -30.25 -16.34
CA GLN A 1052 -4.72 -29.00 -16.02
C GLN A 1052 -5.70 -28.56 -17.12
N SER A 1053 -6.24 -29.50 -17.92
CA SER A 1053 -7.13 -29.23 -19.06
C SER A 1053 -8.47 -28.59 -18.65
N ASP A 1054 -8.47 -27.28 -18.44
CA ASP A 1054 -9.64 -26.50 -18.03
C ASP A 1054 -10.60 -26.26 -19.20
N THR A 1055 -11.88 -26.63 -19.02
CA THR A 1055 -12.96 -26.27 -19.97
C THR A 1055 -13.62 -24.95 -19.55
N ARG A 1056 -13.86 -24.01 -20.48
CA ARG A 1056 -14.65 -22.79 -20.23
C ARG A 1056 -15.96 -22.82 -21.03
N VAL A 1057 -16.96 -22.11 -20.53
CA VAL A 1057 -18.26 -21.89 -21.19
C VAL A 1057 -18.66 -20.41 -21.17
N GLN A 1058 -19.23 -19.91 -22.25
CA GLN A 1058 -19.76 -18.54 -22.36
C GLN A 1058 -21.00 -18.53 -23.26
N PHE A 1059 -22.08 -17.90 -22.81
CA PHE A 1059 -23.29 -17.76 -23.62
C PHE A 1059 -23.11 -16.79 -24.81
N HIS A 1060 -23.76 -17.12 -25.92
CA HIS A 1060 -23.98 -16.26 -27.07
C HIS A 1060 -25.02 -15.18 -26.73
N GLN A 1061 -25.07 -14.08 -27.50
CA GLN A 1061 -26.01 -12.97 -27.26
C GLN A 1061 -27.49 -13.41 -27.28
N ASP A 1062 -27.85 -14.45 -28.05
CA ASP A 1062 -29.21 -15.01 -28.08
C ASP A 1062 -29.62 -15.80 -26.82
N GLN A 1063 -28.66 -16.13 -25.93
CA GLN A 1063 -28.86 -16.93 -24.71
C GLN A 1063 -29.42 -18.35 -24.94
N LEU A 1064 -29.49 -18.81 -26.19
CA LEU A 1064 -29.85 -20.16 -26.60
C LEU A 1064 -28.61 -21.00 -26.89
N HIS A 1065 -27.56 -20.36 -27.44
CA HIS A 1065 -26.29 -20.99 -27.77
C HIS A 1065 -25.18 -20.62 -26.78
N PHE A 1066 -24.17 -21.48 -26.64
CA PHE A 1066 -22.97 -21.16 -25.86
C PHE A 1066 -21.69 -21.70 -26.53
N LEU A 1067 -20.62 -20.91 -26.42
CA LEU A 1067 -19.26 -21.31 -26.76
C LEU A 1067 -18.72 -22.21 -25.65
N VAL A 1068 -18.06 -23.29 -26.07
CA VAL A 1068 -17.22 -24.16 -25.25
C VAL A 1068 -15.79 -24.01 -25.73
N VAL A 1069 -14.88 -23.80 -24.78
CA VAL A 1069 -13.44 -23.68 -25.02
C VAL A 1069 -12.74 -24.80 -24.27
N HIS A 1070 -11.97 -25.60 -25.01
CA HIS A 1070 -11.12 -26.67 -24.48
C HIS A 1070 -9.76 -26.60 -25.18
N GLU A 1071 -8.68 -27.07 -24.54
CA GLU A 1071 -7.32 -27.00 -25.08
C GLU A 1071 -7.16 -27.58 -26.50
N THR A 1072 -8.01 -28.55 -26.87
CA THR A 1072 -8.03 -29.18 -28.20
C THR A 1072 -9.04 -28.61 -29.20
N GLN A 1073 -10.04 -27.83 -28.77
CA GLN A 1073 -11.16 -27.42 -29.65
C GLN A 1073 -11.97 -26.21 -29.17
N LEU A 1074 -12.51 -25.47 -30.14
CA LEU A 1074 -13.63 -24.54 -29.96
C LEU A 1074 -14.91 -25.20 -30.46
N ALA A 1075 -16.03 -25.05 -29.74
CA ALA A 1075 -17.31 -25.57 -30.18
C ALA A 1075 -18.48 -24.69 -29.74
N ILE A 1076 -19.56 -24.63 -30.51
CA ILE A 1076 -20.80 -23.91 -30.17
C ILE A 1076 -21.93 -24.93 -30.01
N TYR A 1077 -22.60 -24.89 -28.87
CA TYR A 1077 -23.64 -25.84 -28.47
C TYR A 1077 -25.02 -25.18 -28.36
N GLU A 1078 -26.08 -25.90 -28.73
CA GLU A 1078 -27.47 -25.59 -28.40
C GLU A 1078 -27.76 -25.98 -26.96
N THR A 1079 -28.12 -25.03 -26.10
CA THR A 1079 -28.41 -25.30 -24.68
C THR A 1079 -29.62 -26.21 -24.51
N SER A 1080 -30.67 -25.96 -25.28
CA SER A 1080 -31.95 -26.67 -25.24
C SER A 1080 -31.90 -28.12 -25.74
N LYS A 1081 -30.76 -28.58 -26.28
CA LYS A 1081 -30.48 -30.00 -26.61
C LYS A 1081 -29.17 -30.53 -26.03
N LEU A 1082 -28.26 -29.65 -25.61
CA LEU A 1082 -26.84 -29.91 -25.35
C LEU A 1082 -26.10 -30.47 -26.58
N GLU A 1083 -26.49 -30.03 -27.78
CA GLU A 1083 -25.98 -30.52 -29.07
C GLU A 1083 -24.97 -29.57 -29.73
N CYS A 1084 -23.89 -30.13 -30.28
CA CYS A 1084 -22.82 -29.37 -30.93
C CYS A 1084 -23.27 -28.95 -32.34
N ILE A 1085 -23.38 -27.65 -32.59
CA ILE A 1085 -23.79 -27.08 -33.88
C ILE A 1085 -22.57 -26.77 -34.77
N LYS A 1086 -21.46 -26.38 -34.15
CA LYS A 1086 -20.19 -26.00 -34.81
C LYS A 1086 -19.02 -26.48 -33.95
N GLN A 1087 -17.97 -26.97 -34.59
CA GLN A 1087 -16.75 -27.44 -33.93
C GLN A 1087 -15.55 -27.07 -34.79
N TRP A 1088 -14.45 -26.65 -34.14
CA TRP A 1088 -13.16 -26.39 -34.77
C TRP A 1088 -12.06 -27.02 -33.92
N ASN A 1089 -11.24 -27.87 -34.55
CA ASN A 1089 -10.27 -28.76 -33.91
C ASN A 1089 -8.95 -28.86 -34.70
N GLN A 1090 -8.68 -27.91 -35.60
CA GLN A 1090 -7.61 -28.01 -36.61
C GLN A 1090 -6.26 -27.45 -36.15
N SER A 1091 -6.07 -27.21 -34.86
CA SER A 1091 -4.85 -26.58 -34.33
C SER A 1091 -3.71 -27.58 -34.07
N ALA A 1092 -2.48 -27.17 -34.38
CA ALA A 1092 -1.27 -27.82 -33.88
C ALA A 1092 -1.02 -27.48 -32.40
N ALA A 1093 -1.03 -26.19 -32.05
CA ALA A 1093 -0.87 -25.72 -30.67
C ALA A 1093 -2.17 -25.77 -29.86
N PRO A 1094 -2.12 -26.00 -28.53
CA PRO A 1094 -3.29 -25.93 -27.68
C PRO A 1094 -3.86 -24.51 -27.54
N ILE A 1095 -5.19 -24.42 -27.38
CA ILE A 1095 -5.91 -23.18 -27.06
C ILE A 1095 -5.72 -22.85 -25.57
N SER A 1096 -5.35 -21.61 -25.26
CA SER A 1096 -5.25 -21.13 -23.87
C SER A 1096 -6.50 -20.40 -23.39
N HIS A 1097 -7.17 -19.65 -24.27
CA HIS A 1097 -8.42 -18.95 -23.99
C HIS A 1097 -9.22 -18.69 -25.25
N ALA A 1098 -10.53 -18.52 -25.13
CA ALA A 1098 -11.34 -17.89 -26.17
C ALA A 1098 -12.60 -17.25 -25.61
N THR A 1099 -13.15 -16.25 -26.31
CA THR A 1099 -14.36 -15.52 -25.92
C THR A 1099 -15.10 -14.93 -27.13
N PHE A 1100 -16.43 -14.78 -27.02
CA PHE A 1100 -17.24 -14.05 -28.02
C PHE A 1100 -16.95 -12.54 -27.99
N SER A 1101 -17.12 -11.88 -29.14
CA SER A 1101 -17.35 -10.42 -29.20
C SER A 1101 -18.69 -10.03 -28.55
N CYS A 1102 -18.90 -8.76 -28.24
CA CYS A 1102 -20.14 -8.29 -27.60
C CYS A 1102 -21.41 -8.51 -28.45
N ASP A 1103 -21.29 -8.47 -29.78
CA ASP A 1103 -22.34 -8.83 -30.75
C ASP A 1103 -22.38 -10.34 -31.06
N SER A 1104 -21.49 -11.11 -30.43
CA SER A 1104 -21.22 -12.53 -30.65
C SER A 1104 -20.97 -12.97 -32.10
N GLN A 1105 -20.68 -12.05 -33.04
CA GLN A 1105 -20.38 -12.40 -34.44
C GLN A 1105 -18.96 -12.94 -34.63
N LEU A 1106 -18.05 -12.65 -33.69
CA LEU A 1106 -16.66 -13.09 -33.69
C LEU A 1106 -16.37 -13.94 -32.45
N VAL A 1107 -15.37 -14.83 -32.58
CA VAL A 1107 -14.71 -15.49 -31.44
C VAL A 1107 -13.23 -15.16 -31.50
N TYR A 1108 -12.73 -14.53 -30.44
CA TYR A 1108 -11.31 -14.29 -30.21
C TYR A 1108 -10.71 -15.48 -29.48
N ALA A 1109 -9.58 -16.03 -29.94
CA ALA A 1109 -8.94 -17.19 -29.30
C ALA A 1109 -7.41 -17.05 -29.29
N SER A 1110 -6.78 -17.41 -28.17
CA SER A 1110 -5.33 -17.40 -27.97
C SER A 1110 -4.77 -18.82 -27.86
N PHE A 1111 -3.52 -19.00 -28.28
CA PHE A 1111 -2.84 -20.28 -28.36
C PHE A 1111 -1.49 -20.24 -27.62
N LEU A 1112 -1.03 -21.41 -27.14
CA LEU A 1112 0.23 -21.52 -26.39
C LEU A 1112 1.49 -21.31 -27.26
N ASP A 1113 1.36 -21.21 -28.59
CA ASP A 1113 2.41 -20.80 -29.52
C ASP A 1113 2.51 -19.26 -29.70
N ALA A 1114 1.79 -18.51 -28.86
CA ALA A 1114 1.64 -17.07 -28.91
C ALA A 1114 0.95 -16.50 -30.16
N THR A 1115 0.18 -17.33 -30.88
CA THR A 1115 -0.77 -16.87 -31.89
C THR A 1115 -2.07 -16.39 -31.25
N VAL A 1116 -2.69 -15.34 -31.81
CA VAL A 1116 -4.09 -14.98 -31.56
C VAL A 1116 -4.90 -15.07 -32.85
N CYS A 1117 -6.06 -15.70 -32.81
CA CYS A 1117 -6.94 -15.91 -33.97
C CYS A 1117 -8.30 -15.26 -33.76
N VAL A 1118 -8.84 -14.68 -34.83
CA VAL A 1118 -10.21 -14.13 -34.90
C VAL A 1118 -11.05 -15.02 -35.82
N PHE A 1119 -12.02 -15.72 -35.26
CA PHE A 1119 -12.96 -16.59 -35.98
C PHE A 1119 -14.31 -15.91 -36.19
N ASN A 1120 -15.04 -16.31 -37.23
CA ASN A 1120 -16.45 -15.98 -37.41
C ASN A 1120 -17.33 -16.96 -36.61
N ALA A 1121 -18.12 -16.47 -35.66
CA ALA A 1121 -18.94 -17.33 -34.79
C ALA A 1121 -19.93 -18.22 -35.57
N SER A 1122 -20.53 -17.71 -36.64
CA SER A 1122 -21.55 -18.43 -37.44
C SER A 1122 -21.09 -19.75 -38.04
N ASN A 1123 -19.78 -19.92 -38.25
CA ASN A 1123 -19.21 -21.10 -38.91
C ASN A 1123 -17.84 -21.57 -38.39
N LEU A 1124 -17.29 -20.92 -37.35
CA LEU A 1124 -15.94 -21.10 -36.82
C LEU A 1124 -14.83 -21.11 -37.88
N LYS A 1125 -15.01 -20.37 -38.99
CA LYS A 1125 -13.93 -20.13 -39.96
C LYS A 1125 -13.04 -18.97 -39.48
N LEU A 1126 -11.73 -19.18 -39.58
CA LEU A 1126 -10.71 -18.17 -39.30
C LEU A 1126 -10.83 -17.00 -40.27
N ARG A 1127 -10.81 -15.75 -39.77
CA ARG A 1127 -10.75 -14.52 -40.58
C ARG A 1127 -9.37 -13.89 -40.54
N CYS A 1128 -8.80 -13.77 -39.35
CA CYS A 1128 -7.55 -13.09 -39.09
C CYS A 1128 -6.69 -13.90 -38.12
N ARG A 1129 -5.38 -13.94 -38.37
CA ARG A 1129 -4.35 -14.47 -37.47
C ARG A 1129 -3.39 -13.33 -37.11
N ILE A 1130 -3.12 -13.14 -35.84
CA ILE A 1130 -2.11 -12.21 -35.30
C ILE A 1130 -0.97 -13.07 -34.77
N ASN A 1131 0.20 -12.95 -35.39
CA ASN A 1131 1.40 -13.68 -35.02
C ASN A 1131 2.17 -12.93 -33.92
N PRO A 1132 2.96 -13.62 -33.07
CA PRO A 1132 3.64 -12.98 -31.93
C PRO A 1132 4.56 -11.82 -32.33
N THR A 1133 5.13 -11.84 -33.53
CA THR A 1133 5.98 -10.76 -34.07
C THR A 1133 5.26 -9.42 -34.24
N ALA A 1134 3.92 -9.42 -34.27
CA ALA A 1134 3.13 -8.20 -34.36
C ALA A 1134 2.95 -7.45 -33.02
N TYR A 1135 3.29 -8.06 -31.88
CA TYR A 1135 3.09 -7.44 -30.56
C TYR A 1135 4.15 -7.78 -29.48
N LEU A 1136 5.02 -8.75 -29.72
CA LEU A 1136 6.17 -9.06 -28.85
C LEU A 1136 7.47 -8.48 -29.45
N PRO A 1137 8.39 -7.93 -28.62
CA PRO A 1137 9.67 -7.41 -29.12
C PRO A 1137 10.55 -8.50 -29.74
N ALA A 1138 11.25 -8.18 -30.83
CA ALA A 1138 12.08 -9.13 -31.58
C ALA A 1138 13.23 -9.79 -30.78
N ASN A 1139 13.60 -9.23 -29.62
CA ASN A 1139 14.61 -9.80 -28.71
C ASN A 1139 14.03 -10.89 -27.77
N VAL A 1140 12.72 -11.14 -27.79
CA VAL A 1140 12.06 -12.15 -26.95
C VAL A 1140 11.86 -13.43 -27.75
N SER A 1141 12.52 -14.52 -27.34
CA SER A 1141 12.26 -15.86 -27.89
C SER A 1141 10.79 -16.21 -27.72
N SER A 1142 10.11 -16.57 -28.82
CA SER A 1142 8.67 -16.86 -28.87
C SER A 1142 8.22 -18.02 -27.97
N SER A 1143 9.16 -18.80 -27.43
CA SER A 1143 8.92 -19.82 -26.40
C SER A 1143 8.54 -19.26 -25.02
N ASN A 1144 8.90 -18.01 -24.70
CA ASN A 1144 8.97 -17.54 -23.31
C ASN A 1144 7.77 -16.70 -22.86
N VAL A 1145 6.99 -16.12 -23.79
CA VAL A 1145 5.85 -15.25 -23.46
C VAL A 1145 4.60 -15.72 -24.20
N GLN A 1146 3.62 -16.21 -23.45
CA GLN A 1146 2.41 -16.84 -23.96
C GLN A 1146 1.16 -16.05 -23.53
N PRO A 1147 0.13 -15.93 -24.40
CA PRO A 1147 -1.17 -15.39 -24.04
C PRO A 1147 -1.99 -16.41 -23.24
N LEU A 1148 -2.59 -15.96 -22.14
CA LEU A 1148 -3.27 -16.82 -21.16
C LEU A 1148 -4.77 -16.53 -21.03
N VAL A 1149 -5.18 -15.29 -21.28
CA VAL A 1149 -6.58 -14.85 -21.16
C VAL A 1149 -6.91 -13.79 -22.22
N ILE A 1150 -8.15 -13.79 -22.70
CA ILE A 1150 -8.71 -12.76 -23.56
C ILE A 1150 -9.97 -12.20 -22.91
N ALA A 1151 -10.16 -10.88 -22.97
CA ALA A 1151 -11.44 -10.23 -22.70
C ALA A 1151 -11.90 -9.47 -23.96
N ALA A 1152 -13.13 -9.68 -24.41
CA ALA A 1152 -13.73 -8.82 -25.45
C ALA A 1152 -14.30 -7.54 -24.83
N HIS A 1153 -14.27 -6.42 -25.56
CA HIS A 1153 -14.90 -5.19 -25.11
C HIS A 1153 -16.45 -5.31 -25.15
N PRO A 1154 -17.19 -4.87 -24.13
CA PRO A 1154 -18.64 -5.13 -24.01
C PRO A 1154 -19.52 -4.35 -25.00
N GLN A 1155 -18.96 -3.39 -25.73
CA GLN A 1155 -19.70 -2.50 -26.63
C GLN A 1155 -19.07 -2.33 -28.02
N GLU A 1156 -17.84 -2.79 -28.23
CA GLU A 1156 -17.08 -2.54 -29.47
C GLU A 1156 -16.64 -3.89 -30.05
N ALA A 1157 -17.40 -4.42 -31.01
CA ALA A 1157 -17.30 -5.80 -31.45
C ALA A 1157 -15.90 -6.20 -31.97
N ASN A 1158 -15.14 -5.25 -32.50
CA ASN A 1158 -13.78 -5.44 -33.04
C ASN A 1158 -12.65 -5.21 -32.02
N GLN A 1159 -12.93 -5.00 -30.73
CA GLN A 1159 -11.91 -4.72 -29.72
C GLN A 1159 -11.81 -5.85 -28.68
N PHE A 1160 -10.57 -6.22 -28.34
CA PHE A 1160 -10.29 -7.16 -27.24
C PHE A 1160 -9.01 -6.78 -26.49
N ALA A 1161 -8.83 -7.35 -25.31
CA ALA A 1161 -7.61 -7.28 -24.51
C ALA A 1161 -7.04 -8.68 -24.27
N LEU A 1162 -5.72 -8.77 -24.16
CA LEU A 1162 -4.93 -10.00 -24.08
C LEU A 1162 -4.00 -9.93 -22.86
N GLY A 1163 -4.12 -10.90 -21.95
CA GLY A 1163 -3.24 -11.03 -20.78
C GLY A 1163 -2.15 -12.09 -21.00
N LEU A 1164 -0.92 -11.77 -20.66
CA LEU A 1164 0.27 -12.56 -20.98
C LEU A 1164 0.97 -13.20 -19.76
N SER A 1165 1.85 -14.17 -20.04
CA SER A 1165 2.70 -14.86 -19.07
C SER A 1165 3.97 -14.10 -18.65
N ASP A 1166 4.18 -12.87 -19.13
CA ASP A 1166 5.18 -11.91 -18.63
C ASP A 1166 4.57 -10.84 -17.70
N GLY A 1167 3.26 -10.93 -17.43
CA GLY A 1167 2.50 -9.91 -16.71
C GLY A 1167 1.96 -8.77 -17.57
N GLY A 1168 2.31 -8.73 -18.86
CA GLY A 1168 1.81 -7.73 -19.80
C GLY A 1168 0.32 -7.88 -20.11
N VAL A 1169 -0.34 -6.75 -20.38
CA VAL A 1169 -1.68 -6.70 -20.97
C VAL A 1169 -1.61 -5.88 -22.25
N HIS A 1170 -2.22 -6.35 -23.33
CA HIS A 1170 -2.32 -5.62 -24.59
C HIS A 1170 -3.78 -5.40 -24.98
N VAL A 1171 -4.14 -4.20 -25.44
CA VAL A 1171 -5.42 -3.91 -26.09
C VAL A 1171 -5.22 -3.93 -27.61
N PHE A 1172 -6.13 -4.57 -28.35
CA PHE A 1172 -6.06 -4.73 -29.79
C PHE A 1172 -7.32 -4.18 -30.49
N GLU A 1173 -7.10 -3.43 -31.56
CA GLU A 1173 -8.10 -2.96 -32.51
C GLU A 1173 -7.58 -3.12 -33.96
N PRO A 1174 -8.48 -3.27 -34.95
CA PRO A 1174 -8.09 -3.18 -36.35
C PRO A 1174 -7.59 -1.76 -36.70
N LEU A 1175 -6.92 -1.64 -37.85
CA LEU A 1175 -6.57 -0.36 -38.44
C LEU A 1175 -7.83 0.45 -38.76
N GLU A 1176 -7.75 1.77 -38.63
CA GLU A 1176 -8.89 2.69 -38.85
C GLU A 1176 -9.39 2.65 -40.30
N SER A 1177 -8.49 2.34 -41.24
CA SER A 1177 -8.80 2.12 -42.66
C SER A 1177 -9.56 0.83 -42.96
N GLU A 1178 -9.50 -0.18 -42.09
CA GLU A 1178 -10.21 -1.46 -42.26
C GLU A 1178 -11.47 -1.54 -41.40
N GLY A 1179 -11.43 -1.00 -40.17
CA GLY A 1179 -12.53 -0.96 -39.21
C GLY A 1179 -13.03 -2.32 -38.68
N LYS A 1180 -12.59 -3.44 -39.27
CA LYS A 1180 -12.98 -4.82 -38.94
C LYS A 1180 -11.82 -5.78 -39.17
N TRP A 1181 -11.69 -6.80 -38.33
CA TRP A 1181 -10.64 -7.81 -38.50
C TRP A 1181 -10.79 -8.62 -39.80
N GLY A 1182 -9.76 -8.56 -40.65
CA GLY A 1182 -9.66 -9.38 -41.86
C GLY A 1182 -10.44 -8.85 -43.06
N VAL A 1183 -10.41 -7.53 -43.29
CA VAL A 1183 -10.98 -6.90 -44.50
C VAL A 1183 -9.86 -6.12 -45.19
N PRO A 1184 -9.40 -6.52 -46.41
CA PRO A 1184 -8.29 -5.84 -47.06
C PRO A 1184 -8.66 -4.38 -47.39
N PRO A 1185 -7.69 -3.45 -47.36
CA PRO A 1185 -7.93 -2.04 -47.63
C PRO A 1185 -8.44 -1.82 -49.06
N PRO A 1186 -9.25 -0.76 -49.30
CA PRO A 1186 -9.71 -0.40 -50.63
C PRO A 1186 -8.52 -0.02 -51.53
N VAL A 1187 -8.56 -0.45 -52.79
CA VAL A 1187 -7.50 -0.15 -53.76
C VAL A 1187 -7.66 1.29 -54.27
N GLU A 1188 -6.81 2.19 -53.79
CA GLU A 1188 -6.74 3.57 -54.28
C GLU A 1188 -6.14 3.62 -55.70
N ASN A 1189 -6.98 3.87 -56.71
CA ASN A 1189 -6.53 4.36 -58.00
C ASN A 1189 -6.28 5.88 -57.88
N GLY A 1190 -5.08 6.34 -58.26
CA GLY A 1190 -4.60 7.68 -57.91
C GLY A 1190 -4.83 8.81 -58.92
N SER A 1191 -4.14 9.93 -58.65
CA SER A 1191 -3.91 11.11 -59.48
C SER A 1191 -5.07 12.10 -59.80
N ALA A 1192 -5.12 13.15 -58.96
CA ALA A 1192 -4.99 14.57 -59.33
C ALA A 1192 -6.14 15.39 -59.99
N SER A 1193 -6.39 16.54 -59.35
CA SER A 1193 -6.84 17.85 -59.88
C SER A 1193 -8.26 18.02 -60.46
N SER A 1194 -9.11 18.78 -59.75
CA SER A 1194 -9.62 20.11 -60.19
C SER A 1194 -10.67 20.69 -59.21
N VAL A 1195 -10.89 22.01 -59.30
CA VAL A 1195 -11.69 22.92 -58.44
C VAL A 1195 -12.16 24.06 -59.38
N PRO A 1196 -13.34 24.74 -59.25
CA PRO A 1196 -14.23 24.93 -58.09
C PRO A 1196 -15.77 24.82 -58.33
N SER A 1197 -16.54 25.20 -57.30
CA SER A 1197 -17.78 26.03 -57.35
C SER A 1197 -19.13 25.43 -57.77
N ALA A 1198 -20.07 25.37 -56.80
CA ALA A 1198 -21.32 26.15 -56.83
C ALA A 1198 -21.93 26.27 -55.40
N ALA A 1199 -22.80 27.25 -55.18
CA ALA A 1199 -23.53 27.47 -53.92
C ALA A 1199 -25.01 27.82 -54.19
N VAL A 1200 -25.77 28.23 -53.14
CA VAL A 1200 -27.24 28.39 -53.07
C VAL A 1200 -27.95 27.02 -52.93
N GLY A 1201 -28.91 26.79 -52.02
CA GLY A 1201 -29.59 27.58 -50.98
C GLY A 1201 -30.83 26.78 -50.53
N GLY A 1202 -31.60 27.08 -49.47
CA GLY A 1202 -31.57 28.11 -48.43
C GLY A 1202 -32.87 28.03 -47.61
N SER A 1203 -32.88 28.51 -46.35
CA SER A 1203 -33.95 28.31 -45.33
C SER A 1203 -34.16 26.85 -44.87
N GLY A 1204 -34.64 26.56 -43.65
CA GLY A 1204 -35.07 27.45 -42.58
C GLY A 1204 -35.17 26.74 -41.22
N SER A 1205 -35.71 27.45 -40.23
CA SER A 1205 -36.02 27.02 -38.86
C SER A 1205 -36.82 25.68 -38.80
N ASP A 1206 -36.78 24.87 -37.73
CA ASP A 1206 -37.08 25.34 -36.37
C ASP A 1206 -36.59 24.51 -35.16
N GLN A 1207 -36.82 25.10 -33.98
CA GLN A 1207 -36.76 24.54 -32.63
C GLN A 1207 -37.88 23.50 -32.37
N ALA A 1208 -37.90 22.66 -31.32
CA ALA A 1208 -36.91 22.15 -30.34
C ALA A 1208 -37.61 21.04 -29.49
N GLN A 1209 -36.96 20.59 -28.40
CA GLN A 1209 -37.47 19.66 -27.36
C GLN A 1209 -37.66 18.20 -27.85
N ARG A 1210 -37.01 17.20 -27.26
CA ARG A 1210 -36.57 17.02 -25.85
C ARG A 1210 -35.16 16.46 -25.71
#